data_AF-A0A953RJM8-F1
#
_entry.id   AF-A0A953RJM8-F1
#
_cell.length_a   1.000
_cell.length_b   1.000
_cell.length_c   1.000
_cell.angle_alpha   90.00
_cell.angle_beta   90.00
_cell.angle_gamma   90.00
#
_symmetry.space_group_name_H-M   'P 1'
#
loop_
_entity.id
_entity.type
_entity.pdbx_description
1 polymer ?
#
loop_
_entity_poly.entity_id
_entity_poly.type
_entity_poly.pdbx_seq_one_letter_code
_entity_poly.pdbx_strand_id
1 'polypeptide(L)'
;MVAQALGLPTGRRNRLPHALLAATIGLASAAQQPPTFHKQIAPILFAYCAPCHRPGEPGPFSLLTYEDARKHARQIAAVTRRRFMPPWLPATGFGDFAGEHRLTDAQIESIEQWVRAGAPEGSPSDSPTPPVFTPGWQLGPPDLVITADKPFSVPADGPDVFWNFILSAPVRETRQVKAIEIRPGNARTVHHANLQIDRSRSLRYREKVRGEGFGGMDLEIASDTFDPDSHFLFWKPGATPWEEPAGMWWHLDPGNDLILNVHLRPTGKPELVEPSVGLYFIREPPTKYPMLLQLEHDGALDIPPGDRDFLVSDDFRLPLGVDLLAVYPHAHYLGRLLEGFATLPNGTHRWLIRIPDWDLNWQAVYRYREPLFLPKGTVISMRFHYDNSAANPRNPNSPPKRVVGGNQSTDEMAHLWLQVLPRGSGDQRAILQEAMMKRRLEKYPADFSAHFNLGALFLSRKEIPSAIAHLGAALRVEPEQPAALNAFGVALESEGKLDEAVEQFRHVLRVRPDDSSARYNLANTLAAEGRLEEAAAGFREVLAGHPEDPAAHEHLVQILEELGDAAASAGRLQQAAGCYHELVALEPGNPDLRNNFGTLLARSGDLVSALAQFEAAVRLDPSHAAARRNLELTRQKMRH
;
A
#
# COMPACT_ATOMS: atom_id res chain seq x y z
N MET A 1 -21.72 -14.42 77.13
CA MET A 1 -22.92 -13.77 77.67
C MET A 1 -24.10 -14.26 76.83
N VAL A 2 -24.74 -15.41 77.11
CA VAL A 2 -25.63 -15.82 78.21
C VAL A 2 -26.82 -14.88 78.47
N ALA A 3 -28.02 -15.48 78.37
CA ALA A 3 -29.37 -15.14 78.88
C ALA A 3 -30.36 -14.67 77.79
N GLN A 4 -31.35 -15.47 77.34
CA GLN A 4 -32.63 -15.86 78.01
C GLN A 4 -33.53 -14.63 78.27
N ALA A 5 -34.86 -14.59 78.05
CA ALA A 5 -35.92 -15.59 78.16
C ALA A 5 -37.22 -15.06 77.44
N LEU A 6 -38.00 -15.93 76.76
CA LEU A 6 -39.32 -16.50 77.15
C LEU A 6 -40.52 -15.53 77.27
N GLY A 7 -41.63 -15.90 76.62
CA GLY A 7 -42.97 -15.50 77.05
C GLY A 7 -44.04 -15.49 75.95
N LEU A 8 -44.70 -16.63 75.71
CA LEU A 8 -46.05 -16.67 75.12
C LEU A 8 -47.09 -16.56 76.25
N PRO A 9 -48.27 -15.99 75.96
CA PRO A 9 -49.48 -16.65 76.42
C PRO A 9 -50.61 -16.73 75.37
N THR A 10 -51.45 -17.71 75.64
CA THR A 10 -52.60 -18.21 74.88
C THR A 10 -53.87 -17.34 75.01
N GLY A 11 -54.66 -17.29 73.92
CA GLY A 11 -56.11 -17.50 73.98
C GLY A 11 -57.03 -16.28 73.82
N ARG A 12 -57.77 -16.22 72.71
CA ARG A 12 -59.23 -16.46 72.67
C ARG A 12 -59.78 -16.28 71.25
N ARG A 13 -60.64 -17.23 70.86
CA ARG A 13 -61.44 -17.23 69.63
C ARG A 13 -62.57 -16.20 69.76
N ASN A 14 -62.75 -15.37 68.73
CA ASN A 14 -64.07 -14.87 68.34
C ASN A 14 -64.20 -14.98 66.82
N ARG A 15 -65.19 -15.75 66.38
CA ARG A 15 -65.66 -15.86 65.00
C ARG A 15 -66.73 -14.79 64.79
N LEU A 16 -66.74 -14.14 63.62
CA LEU A 16 -67.90 -13.67 62.80
C LEU A 16 -67.38 -12.74 61.67
N PRO A 17 -68.11 -12.52 60.54
CA PRO A 17 -67.85 -13.21 59.29
C PRO A 17 -67.40 -12.32 58.12
N HIS A 18 -67.08 -13.01 57.02
CA HIS A 18 -66.73 -12.60 55.67
C HIS A 18 -67.22 -11.23 55.15
N ALA A 19 -66.26 -10.44 54.65
CA ALA A 19 -66.27 -9.88 53.29
C ALA A 19 -64.88 -9.29 52.97
N LEU A 20 -63.93 -10.14 52.55
CA LEU A 20 -62.69 -9.67 51.93
C LEU A 20 -62.98 -9.47 50.44
N LEU A 21 -63.21 -8.22 50.05
CA LEU A 21 -63.11 -7.78 48.66
C LEU A 21 -61.65 -7.98 48.26
N ALA A 22 -61.35 -9.08 47.57
CA ALA A 22 -60.06 -9.27 46.92
C ALA A 22 -59.98 -8.27 45.75
N ALA A 23 -59.42 -7.10 46.01
CA ALA A 23 -58.95 -6.22 44.95
C ALA A 23 -57.74 -6.92 44.29
N THR A 24 -58.01 -7.71 43.26
CA THR A 24 -57.00 -8.08 42.28
C THR A 24 -56.55 -6.80 41.61
N ILE A 25 -55.46 -6.20 42.11
CA ILE A 25 -54.68 -5.24 41.33
C ILE A 25 -54.07 -6.08 40.21
N GLY A 26 -54.80 -6.18 39.10
CA GLY A 26 -54.21 -6.57 37.84
C GLY A 26 -53.15 -5.54 37.52
N LEU A 27 -51.88 -5.93 37.62
CA LEU A 27 -50.81 -5.27 36.88
C LEU A 27 -51.15 -5.49 35.40
N ALA A 28 -51.99 -4.60 34.86
CA ALA A 28 -52.08 -4.44 33.43
C ALA A 28 -50.67 -4.03 32.99
N SER A 29 -49.94 -4.99 32.41
CA SER A 29 -48.84 -4.68 31.51
C SER A 29 -49.39 -3.64 30.54
N ALA A 30 -48.93 -2.40 30.65
CA ALA A 30 -49.21 -1.40 29.64
C ALA A 30 -48.67 -1.99 28.34
N ALA A 31 -49.56 -2.37 27.43
CA ALA A 31 -49.18 -2.87 26.13
C ALA A 31 -48.33 -1.79 25.47
N GLN A 32 -47.02 -2.04 25.36
CA GLN A 32 -46.10 -1.08 24.80
C GLN A 32 -46.53 -0.83 23.36
N GLN A 33 -46.81 0.44 23.02
CA GLN A 33 -47.24 0.79 21.67
C GLN A 33 -46.20 0.27 20.66
N PRO A 34 -46.64 -0.30 19.52
CA PRO A 34 -45.71 -0.84 18.55
C PRO A 34 -44.76 0.27 18.05
N PRO A 35 -43.50 -0.07 17.71
CA PRO A 35 -42.58 0.91 17.14
C PRO A 35 -43.18 1.56 15.89
N THR A 36 -42.92 2.83 15.66
CA THR A 36 -43.36 3.57 14.47
C THR A 36 -42.17 3.99 13.61
N PHE A 37 -42.44 4.32 12.34
CA PHE A 37 -41.39 4.71 11.41
C PHE A 37 -40.60 5.91 11.94
N HIS A 38 -41.27 7.04 12.18
CA HIS A 38 -40.56 8.27 12.53
C HIS A 38 -39.80 8.17 13.85
N LYS A 39 -40.35 7.50 14.86
CA LYS A 39 -39.79 7.49 16.20
C LYS A 39 -38.70 6.43 16.43
N GLN A 40 -38.86 5.22 15.89
CA GLN A 40 -37.92 4.13 16.14
C GLN A 40 -37.18 3.63 14.89
N ILE A 41 -37.83 3.59 13.73
CA ILE A 41 -37.24 2.93 12.56
C ILE A 41 -36.39 3.88 11.71
N ALA A 42 -36.85 5.11 11.50
CA ALA A 42 -36.11 6.13 10.75
C ALA A 42 -34.72 6.39 11.34
N PRO A 43 -34.52 6.52 12.67
CA PRO A 43 -33.18 6.62 13.24
C PRO A 43 -32.28 5.43 12.89
N ILE A 44 -32.83 4.20 12.87
CA ILE A 44 -32.08 3.00 12.51
C ILE A 44 -31.74 3.01 11.01
N LEU A 45 -32.72 3.24 10.13
CA LEU A 45 -32.50 3.23 8.69
C LEU A 45 -31.56 4.36 8.25
N PHE A 46 -31.67 5.55 8.83
CA PHE A 46 -30.83 6.68 8.48
C PHE A 46 -29.38 6.48 8.92
N ALA A 47 -29.17 5.92 10.11
CA ALA A 47 -27.83 5.65 10.61
C ALA A 47 -27.16 4.47 9.86
N TYR A 48 -27.89 3.38 9.62
CA TYR A 48 -27.28 2.11 9.20
C TYR A 48 -27.49 1.74 7.73
N CYS A 49 -28.53 2.26 7.08
CA CYS A 49 -28.92 1.81 5.73
C CYS A 49 -28.82 2.92 4.69
N ALA A 50 -29.20 4.15 5.03
CA ALA A 50 -29.25 5.29 4.13
C ALA A 50 -27.92 5.66 3.46
N PRO A 51 -26.72 5.44 4.05
CA PRO A 51 -25.47 5.70 3.34
C PRO A 51 -25.37 4.99 1.98
N CYS A 52 -25.88 3.76 1.89
CA CYS A 52 -25.92 2.99 0.64
C CYS A 52 -27.30 3.03 -0.05
N HIS A 53 -28.38 3.12 0.72
CA HIS A 53 -29.75 3.12 0.22
C HIS A 53 -30.28 4.53 -0.01
N ARG A 54 -29.66 5.23 -0.96
CA ARG A 54 -30.05 6.57 -1.42
C ARG A 54 -29.81 6.71 -2.92
N PRO A 55 -30.46 7.67 -3.60
CA PRO A 55 -30.28 7.86 -5.04
C PRO A 55 -28.80 8.01 -5.43
N GLY A 56 -28.36 7.27 -6.46
CA GLY A 56 -26.99 7.31 -6.99
C GLY A 56 -25.99 6.40 -6.28
N GLU A 57 -26.36 5.77 -5.17
CA GLU A 57 -25.51 4.84 -4.42
C GLU A 57 -25.81 3.37 -4.75
N PRO A 58 -24.96 2.42 -4.30
CA PRO A 58 -25.08 1.00 -4.65
C PRO A 58 -26.36 0.28 -4.17
N GLY A 59 -27.11 0.86 -3.23
CA GLY A 59 -28.38 0.31 -2.79
C GLY A 59 -29.42 0.32 -3.91
N PRO A 60 -30.15 -0.79 -4.17
CA PRO A 60 -31.08 -0.88 -5.30
C PRO A 60 -32.33 0.00 -5.16
N PHE A 61 -32.57 0.57 -3.97
CA PHE A 61 -33.68 1.46 -3.66
C PHE A 61 -33.30 2.41 -2.52
N SER A 62 -34.01 3.54 -2.44
CA SER A 62 -33.89 4.53 -1.35
C SER A 62 -34.51 4.02 -0.05
N LEU A 63 -33.99 4.47 1.10
CA LEU A 63 -34.58 4.28 2.43
C LEU A 63 -34.71 5.61 3.20
N LEU A 64 -34.80 6.72 2.48
CA LEU A 64 -34.85 8.08 3.07
C LEU A 64 -36.26 8.50 3.53
N THR A 65 -37.31 7.78 3.12
CA THR A 65 -38.70 8.13 3.43
C THR A 65 -39.48 6.95 4.01
N TYR A 66 -40.63 7.23 4.63
CA TYR A 66 -41.55 6.19 5.11
C TYR A 66 -42.06 5.31 3.97
N GLU A 67 -42.48 5.92 2.85
CA GLU A 67 -43.02 5.19 1.71
C GLU A 67 -42.00 4.21 1.13
N ASP A 68 -40.74 4.62 1.04
CA ASP A 68 -39.62 3.79 0.65
C ASP A 68 -39.48 2.59 1.60
N ALA A 69 -39.34 2.86 2.90
CA ALA A 69 -39.16 1.81 3.91
C ALA A 69 -40.34 0.83 3.98
N ARG A 70 -41.58 1.33 3.87
CA ARG A 70 -42.81 0.54 3.92
C ARG A 70 -42.89 -0.46 2.76
N LYS A 71 -42.54 -0.04 1.54
CA LYS A 71 -42.53 -0.92 0.34
C LYS A 71 -41.59 -2.12 0.51
N HIS A 72 -40.51 -1.93 1.26
CA HIS A 72 -39.48 -2.95 1.50
C HIS A 72 -39.51 -3.57 2.90
N ALA A 73 -40.52 -3.26 3.73
CA ALA A 73 -40.56 -3.58 5.15
C ALA A 73 -40.27 -5.06 5.47
N ARG A 74 -40.94 -5.99 4.76
CA ARG A 74 -40.71 -7.44 4.95
C ARG A 74 -39.29 -7.87 4.56
N GLN A 75 -38.76 -7.29 3.49
CA GLN A 75 -37.39 -7.57 3.04
C GLN A 75 -36.39 -7.06 4.08
N ILE A 76 -36.55 -5.83 4.55
CA ILE A 76 -35.72 -5.21 5.60
C ILE A 76 -35.69 -6.12 6.83
N ALA A 77 -36.85 -6.50 7.38
CA ALA A 77 -36.91 -7.39 8.55
C ALA A 77 -36.22 -8.75 8.29
N ALA A 78 -36.38 -9.33 7.09
CA ALA A 78 -35.75 -10.62 6.77
C ALA A 78 -34.22 -10.53 6.72
N VAL A 79 -33.68 -9.48 6.07
CA VAL A 79 -32.21 -9.32 5.91
C VAL A 79 -31.54 -8.88 7.21
N THR A 80 -32.21 -8.05 8.04
CA THR A 80 -31.66 -7.63 9.34
C THR A 80 -31.68 -8.77 10.35
N ARG A 81 -32.76 -9.58 10.38
CA ARG A 81 -32.84 -10.79 11.23
C ARG A 81 -31.73 -11.78 10.93
N ARG A 82 -31.39 -11.99 9.65
CA ARG A 82 -30.30 -12.86 9.22
C ARG A 82 -28.92 -12.21 9.36
N ARG A 83 -28.84 -10.95 9.81
CA ARG A 83 -27.61 -10.14 9.90
C ARG A 83 -26.87 -10.02 8.56
N PHE A 84 -27.62 -10.13 7.45
CA PHE A 84 -27.10 -9.90 6.11
C PHE A 84 -26.93 -8.41 5.83
N MET A 85 -27.83 -7.57 6.39
CA MET A 85 -27.77 -6.11 6.31
C MET A 85 -27.99 -5.50 7.70
N PRO A 86 -27.33 -4.38 8.03
CA PRO A 86 -26.15 -3.85 7.35
C PRO A 86 -24.98 -4.85 7.44
N PRO A 87 -24.10 -4.89 6.43
CA PRO A 87 -23.02 -5.87 6.36
C PRO A 87 -21.92 -5.55 7.37
N TRP A 88 -21.74 -6.43 8.35
CA TRP A 88 -20.65 -6.38 9.31
C TRP A 88 -20.26 -7.80 9.73
N LEU A 89 -19.13 -8.26 9.20
CA LEU A 89 -18.67 -9.64 9.35
C LEU A 89 -18.10 -9.98 10.75
N PRO A 90 -17.34 -9.08 11.42
CA PRO A 90 -16.75 -9.41 12.71
C PRO A 90 -17.81 -9.71 13.78
N ALA A 91 -17.55 -10.75 14.57
CA ALA A 91 -18.35 -11.07 15.74
C ALA A 91 -18.05 -10.10 16.90
N THR A 92 -19.09 -9.73 17.64
CA THR A 92 -18.97 -8.90 18.84
C THR A 92 -18.09 -9.57 19.90
N GLY A 93 -17.17 -8.82 20.52
CA GLY A 93 -16.27 -9.30 21.57
C GLY A 93 -14.94 -9.88 21.07
N PHE A 94 -14.70 -9.89 19.75
CA PHE A 94 -13.47 -10.41 19.13
C PHE A 94 -12.67 -9.30 18.44
N GLY A 95 -12.47 -8.19 19.14
CA GLY A 95 -11.89 -6.94 18.65
C GLY A 95 -12.75 -5.73 19.05
N ASP A 96 -12.14 -4.56 19.20
CA ASP A 96 -12.85 -3.28 19.42
C ASP A 96 -12.56 -2.35 18.25
N PHE A 97 -13.45 -2.39 17.26
CA PHE A 97 -13.29 -1.66 16.01
C PHE A 97 -14.06 -0.33 16.04
N ALA A 98 -13.45 0.70 15.46
CA ALA A 98 -14.12 1.94 15.12
C ALA A 98 -15.14 1.68 14.00
N GLY A 99 -16.25 2.42 14.04
CA GLY A 99 -17.28 2.33 12.99
C GLY A 99 -17.99 0.98 12.95
N GLU A 100 -18.16 0.28 14.09
CA GLU A 100 -18.97 -0.94 14.17
C GLU A 100 -20.38 -0.68 13.63
N HIS A 101 -20.63 -1.21 12.43
CA HIS A 101 -21.83 -0.91 11.65
C HIS A 101 -22.83 -2.06 11.72
N ARG A 102 -23.16 -2.49 12.95
CA ARG A 102 -24.02 -3.64 13.24
C ARG A 102 -25.25 -3.22 14.02
N LEU A 103 -26.40 -3.80 13.67
CA LEU A 103 -27.62 -3.64 14.46
C LEU A 103 -27.58 -4.49 15.72
N THR A 104 -27.97 -3.89 16.85
CA THR A 104 -28.20 -4.58 18.11
C THR A 104 -29.41 -5.50 18.00
N ASP A 105 -29.50 -6.52 18.85
CA ASP A 105 -30.67 -7.41 18.88
C ASP A 105 -31.97 -6.64 19.14
N ALA A 106 -31.92 -5.61 19.99
CA ALA A 106 -33.07 -4.74 20.27
C ALA A 106 -33.50 -3.91 19.05
N GLN A 107 -32.56 -3.41 18.24
CA GLN A 107 -32.87 -2.70 17.00
C GLN A 107 -33.50 -3.64 15.96
N ILE A 108 -32.95 -4.86 15.80
CA ILE A 108 -33.51 -5.89 14.92
C ILE A 108 -34.94 -6.24 15.37
N GLU A 109 -35.14 -6.46 16.67
CA GLU A 109 -36.45 -6.74 17.23
C GLU A 109 -37.42 -5.58 16.99
N SER A 110 -36.98 -4.33 17.14
CA SER A 110 -37.81 -3.15 16.87
C SER A 110 -38.30 -3.11 15.42
N ILE A 111 -37.42 -3.40 14.45
CA ILE A 111 -37.79 -3.54 13.03
C ILE A 111 -38.82 -4.66 12.85
N GLU A 112 -38.58 -5.84 13.42
CA GLU A 112 -39.52 -6.96 13.29
C GLU A 112 -40.90 -6.66 13.90
N GLN A 113 -40.94 -5.99 15.05
CA GLN A 113 -42.18 -5.59 15.71
C GLN A 113 -42.93 -4.54 14.88
N TRP A 114 -42.23 -3.55 14.32
CA TRP A 114 -42.81 -2.56 13.41
C TRP A 114 -43.46 -3.24 12.20
N VAL A 115 -42.76 -4.18 11.55
CA VAL A 115 -43.31 -4.93 10.40
C VAL A 115 -44.50 -5.80 10.82
N ARG A 116 -44.41 -6.50 11.95
CA ARG A 116 -45.51 -7.32 12.50
C ARG A 116 -46.76 -6.48 12.80
N ALA A 117 -46.59 -5.23 13.22
CA ALA A 117 -47.67 -4.29 13.48
C ALA A 117 -48.24 -3.61 12.22
N GLY A 118 -47.83 -4.02 11.01
CA GLY A 118 -48.30 -3.43 9.75
C GLY A 118 -47.53 -2.19 9.31
N ALA A 119 -46.33 -1.97 9.85
CA ALA A 119 -45.43 -0.86 9.56
C ALA A 119 -46.05 0.52 9.80
N PRO A 120 -46.54 0.85 11.02
CA PRO A 120 -47.16 2.15 11.30
C PRO A 120 -46.16 3.32 11.11
N GLU A 121 -46.61 4.41 10.50
CA GLU A 121 -45.79 5.60 10.20
C GLU A 121 -45.41 6.39 11.45
N GLY A 122 -46.38 6.64 12.34
CA GLY A 122 -46.22 7.50 13.52
C GLY A 122 -46.32 8.99 13.18
N SER A 123 -45.94 9.84 14.13
CA SER A 123 -45.99 11.30 13.94
C SER A 123 -44.72 11.81 13.23
N PRO A 124 -44.83 12.60 12.15
CA PRO A 124 -43.68 13.25 11.52
C PRO A 124 -42.87 14.14 12.47
N SER A 125 -43.48 14.66 13.54
CA SER A 125 -42.77 15.44 14.58
C SER A 125 -41.73 14.64 15.36
N ASP A 126 -41.85 13.31 15.38
CA ASP A 126 -40.93 12.42 16.08
C ASP A 126 -39.75 12.01 15.19
N SER A 127 -39.75 12.43 13.92
CA SER A 127 -38.75 12.01 12.93
C SER A 127 -37.39 12.60 13.26
N PRO A 128 -36.30 11.82 13.17
CA PRO A 128 -34.96 12.41 13.16
C PRO A 128 -34.78 13.28 11.93
N THR A 129 -33.85 14.24 12.02
CA THR A 129 -33.39 15.00 10.86
C THR A 129 -32.86 14.02 9.81
N PRO A 130 -33.33 14.08 8.55
CA PRO A 130 -32.78 13.28 7.48
C PRO A 130 -31.28 13.50 7.32
N PRO A 131 -30.50 12.44 7.00
CA PRO A 131 -29.07 12.57 6.79
C PRO A 131 -28.78 13.52 5.63
N VAL A 132 -27.83 14.43 5.85
CA VAL A 132 -27.30 15.32 4.81
C VAL A 132 -26.06 14.67 4.22
N PHE A 133 -26.04 14.52 2.90
CA PHE A 133 -24.90 13.93 2.20
C PHE A 133 -24.18 14.99 1.39
N THR A 134 -22.85 15.09 1.57
CA THR A 134 -22.00 16.00 0.79
C THR A 134 -21.94 15.52 -0.66
N PRO A 135 -22.37 16.33 -1.65
CA PRO A 135 -22.19 16.00 -3.06
C PRO A 135 -20.71 16.18 -3.44
N GLY A 136 -20.18 15.25 -4.26
CA GLY A 136 -18.79 15.31 -4.70
C GLY A 136 -17.82 14.74 -3.66
N TRP A 137 -16.90 15.57 -3.18
CA TRP A 137 -15.82 15.18 -2.27
C TRP A 137 -16.21 15.38 -0.80
N GLN A 138 -16.27 14.31 -0.01
CA GLN A 138 -16.79 14.34 1.36
C GLN A 138 -15.88 15.10 2.33
N LEU A 139 -14.56 15.07 2.13
CA LEU A 139 -13.60 15.83 2.95
C LEU A 139 -13.44 17.29 2.51
N GLY A 140 -14.27 17.76 1.57
CA GLY A 140 -14.08 19.04 0.87
C GLY A 140 -13.17 18.92 -0.35
N PRO A 141 -12.86 20.04 -1.05
CA PRO A 141 -12.05 20.02 -2.27
C PRO A 141 -10.66 19.41 -2.03
N PRO A 142 -10.23 18.40 -2.81
CA PRO A 142 -8.88 17.86 -2.77
C PRO A 142 -7.85 18.89 -3.25
N ASP A 143 -6.61 18.77 -2.78
CA ASP A 143 -5.47 19.56 -3.27
C ASP A 143 -5.03 19.11 -4.67
N LEU A 144 -5.21 17.82 -4.98
CA LEU A 144 -4.95 17.24 -6.29
C LEU A 144 -6.00 16.18 -6.60
N VAL A 145 -6.53 16.20 -7.83
CA VAL A 145 -7.41 15.16 -8.37
C VAL A 145 -6.70 14.50 -9.54
N ILE A 146 -6.62 13.17 -9.52
CA ILE A 146 -6.06 12.37 -10.61
C ILE A 146 -7.17 11.47 -11.13
N THR A 147 -7.49 11.57 -12.42
CA THR A 147 -8.50 10.73 -13.09
C THR A 147 -7.79 9.72 -13.97
N ALA A 148 -8.35 8.53 -14.11
CA ALA A 148 -7.85 7.55 -15.08
C ALA A 148 -7.82 8.14 -16.49
N ASP A 149 -6.71 7.92 -17.21
CA ASP A 149 -6.52 8.45 -18.57
C ASP A 149 -7.56 7.92 -19.56
N LYS A 150 -8.02 6.68 -19.35
CA LYS A 150 -9.08 6.04 -20.13
C LYS A 150 -10.07 5.31 -19.23
N PRO A 151 -11.36 5.27 -19.62
CA PRO A 151 -12.33 4.41 -18.95
C PRO A 151 -12.08 2.95 -19.28
N PHE A 152 -12.43 2.07 -18.34
CA PHE A 152 -12.50 0.62 -18.56
C PHE A 152 -13.93 0.18 -18.84
N SER A 153 -14.12 -0.72 -19.82
CA SER A 153 -15.43 -1.30 -20.13
C SER A 153 -15.60 -2.63 -19.40
N VAL A 154 -16.51 -2.65 -18.43
CA VAL A 154 -16.90 -3.86 -17.71
C VAL A 154 -17.88 -4.65 -18.58
N PRO A 155 -17.64 -5.95 -18.82
CA PRO A 155 -18.58 -6.81 -19.52
C PRO A 155 -19.96 -6.88 -18.84
N ALA A 156 -20.98 -7.26 -19.62
CA ALA A 156 -22.33 -7.43 -19.11
C ALA A 156 -22.47 -8.62 -18.16
N ASP A 157 -21.73 -9.68 -18.45
CA ASP A 157 -21.76 -10.99 -17.80
C ASP A 157 -20.34 -11.56 -17.71
N GLY A 158 -20.22 -12.72 -17.06
CA GLY A 158 -18.95 -13.41 -16.84
C GLY A 158 -18.48 -13.35 -15.38
N PRO A 159 -17.24 -13.81 -15.11
CA PRO A 159 -16.66 -13.75 -13.78
C PRO A 159 -16.34 -12.30 -13.37
N ASP A 160 -16.06 -12.13 -12.10
CA ASP A 160 -15.51 -10.89 -11.57
C ASP A 160 -14.20 -10.49 -12.28
N VAL A 161 -13.99 -9.20 -12.46
CA VAL A 161 -12.83 -8.65 -13.16
C VAL A 161 -11.97 -7.86 -12.18
N PHE A 162 -10.66 -8.13 -12.17
CA PHE A 162 -9.68 -7.30 -11.48
C PHE A 162 -8.92 -6.45 -12.49
N TRP A 163 -8.96 -5.14 -12.32
CA TRP A 163 -8.34 -4.18 -13.21
C TRP A 163 -7.48 -3.18 -12.45
N ASN A 164 -6.35 -2.77 -13.03
CA ASN A 164 -5.39 -1.86 -12.42
C ASN A 164 -5.26 -0.63 -13.28
N PHE A 165 -5.70 0.53 -12.77
CA PHE A 165 -5.46 1.81 -13.41
C PHE A 165 -4.12 2.38 -12.93
N ILE A 166 -3.31 2.88 -13.86
CA ILE A 166 -2.07 3.60 -13.54
C ILE A 166 -2.40 5.09 -13.50
N LEU A 167 -2.34 5.69 -12.30
CA LEU A 167 -2.63 7.11 -12.08
C LEU A 167 -1.32 7.86 -11.81
N SER A 168 -0.81 8.54 -12.83
CA SER A 168 0.43 9.31 -12.70
C SER A 168 0.19 10.63 -11.96
N ALA A 169 0.85 10.82 -10.81
CA ALA A 169 0.77 12.06 -10.06
C ALA A 169 1.69 13.15 -10.67
N PRO A 170 1.17 14.31 -11.10
CA PRO A 170 1.97 15.40 -11.67
C PRO A 170 2.67 16.26 -10.60
N VAL A 171 3.25 15.65 -9.57
CA VAL A 171 3.96 16.37 -8.50
C VAL A 171 5.41 16.65 -8.92
N ARG A 172 5.91 17.85 -8.61
CA ARG A 172 7.28 18.30 -8.94
C ARG A 172 8.26 18.24 -7.77
N GLU A 173 7.73 18.08 -6.58
CA GLU A 173 8.45 17.90 -5.31
C GLU A 173 7.63 16.95 -4.44
N THR A 174 8.30 16.28 -3.50
CA THR A 174 7.66 15.37 -2.56
C THR A 174 6.50 16.03 -1.83
N ARG A 175 5.38 15.32 -1.72
CA ARG A 175 4.17 15.74 -1.00
C ARG A 175 3.88 14.77 0.13
N GLN A 176 3.48 15.29 1.28
CA GLN A 176 2.93 14.46 2.35
C GLN A 176 1.41 14.40 2.17
N VAL A 177 0.85 13.20 2.17
CA VAL A 177 -0.57 12.94 1.95
C VAL A 177 -1.19 12.46 3.26
N LYS A 178 -2.22 13.17 3.72
CA LYS A 178 -2.94 12.86 4.96
C LYS A 178 -4.23 12.07 4.75
N ALA A 179 -4.82 12.15 3.56
CA ALA A 179 -6.05 11.44 3.24
C ALA A 179 -6.15 11.21 1.74
N ILE A 180 -6.91 10.17 1.38
CA ILE A 180 -7.39 9.97 0.02
C ILE A 180 -8.90 9.85 0.01
N GLU A 181 -9.49 10.26 -1.11
CA GLU A 181 -10.87 9.92 -1.44
C GLU A 181 -10.90 9.27 -2.82
N ILE A 182 -11.33 8.01 -2.89
CA ILE A 182 -11.47 7.28 -4.16
C ILE A 182 -12.91 7.45 -4.63
N ARG A 183 -13.07 7.98 -5.84
CA ARG A 183 -14.35 8.02 -6.55
C ARG A 183 -14.30 7.01 -7.68
N PRO A 184 -15.10 5.93 -7.63
CA PRO A 184 -15.03 4.85 -8.61
C PRO A 184 -15.54 5.23 -10.01
N GLY A 185 -16.12 6.42 -10.19
CA GLY A 185 -16.86 6.81 -11.41
C GLY A 185 -18.22 6.11 -11.53
N ASN A 186 -18.27 4.80 -11.31
CA ASN A 186 -19.49 3.98 -11.36
C ASN A 186 -19.54 2.99 -10.20
N ALA A 187 -20.07 3.44 -9.05
CA ALA A 187 -20.11 2.66 -7.82
C ALA A 187 -20.96 1.37 -7.88
N ARG A 188 -21.74 1.17 -8.95
CA ARG A 188 -22.58 -0.04 -9.12
C ARG A 188 -21.77 -1.27 -9.52
N THR A 189 -20.64 -1.08 -10.21
CA THR A 189 -19.77 -2.15 -10.69
C THR A 189 -18.61 -2.41 -9.74
N VAL A 190 -18.05 -1.35 -9.15
CA VAL A 190 -16.87 -1.45 -8.28
C VAL A 190 -17.27 -2.01 -6.92
N HIS A 191 -16.77 -3.20 -6.62
CA HIS A 191 -17.00 -3.89 -5.36
C HIS A 191 -16.08 -3.38 -4.25
N HIS A 192 -14.80 -3.17 -4.55
CA HIS A 192 -13.84 -2.44 -3.72
C HIS A 192 -12.68 -1.95 -4.60
N ALA A 193 -11.84 -1.08 -4.03
CA ALA A 193 -10.64 -0.58 -4.66
C ALA A 193 -9.51 -0.43 -3.63
N ASN A 194 -8.29 -0.75 -4.05
CA ASN A 194 -7.05 -0.58 -3.31
C ASN A 194 -6.12 0.35 -4.09
N LEU A 195 -5.53 1.32 -3.41
CA LEU A 195 -4.50 2.18 -3.98
C LEU A 195 -3.13 1.70 -3.50
N GLN A 196 -2.24 1.43 -4.43
CA GLN A 196 -0.83 1.08 -4.16
C GLN A 196 0.08 2.12 -4.79
N ILE A 197 1.31 2.23 -4.30
CA ILE A 197 2.26 3.25 -4.76
C ILE A 197 3.42 2.54 -5.46
N ASP A 198 3.49 2.68 -6.78
CA ASP A 198 4.61 2.19 -7.59
C ASP A 198 5.66 3.29 -7.75
N ARG A 199 6.71 3.19 -6.92
CA ARG A 199 7.80 4.18 -6.89
C ARG A 199 8.78 4.01 -8.04
N SER A 200 9.01 2.77 -8.47
CA SER A 200 9.93 2.44 -9.55
C SER A 200 9.28 2.53 -10.94
N ARG A 201 7.96 2.76 -11.00
CA ARG A 201 7.14 2.65 -12.21
C ARG A 201 7.24 1.28 -12.88
N SER A 202 7.57 0.26 -12.10
CA SER A 202 7.73 -1.10 -12.59
C SER A 202 6.48 -1.57 -13.31
N LEU A 203 5.28 -1.33 -12.78
CA LEU A 203 4.05 -1.88 -13.36
C LEU A 203 3.65 -1.28 -14.72
N ARG A 204 4.32 -0.21 -15.18
CA ARG A 204 4.10 0.32 -16.54
C ARG A 204 4.37 -0.70 -17.64
N TYR A 205 5.29 -1.65 -17.45
CA TYR A 205 5.54 -2.67 -18.49
C TYR A 205 4.37 -3.65 -18.66
N ARG A 206 3.46 -3.74 -17.67
CA ARG A 206 2.25 -4.57 -17.76
C ARG A 206 1.15 -3.90 -18.59
N GLU A 207 1.22 -2.58 -18.73
CA GLU A 207 0.30 -1.81 -19.55
C GLU A 207 0.69 -1.92 -21.04
N LYS A 208 -0.15 -2.59 -21.83
CA LYS A 208 0.10 -2.79 -23.27
C LYS A 208 -0.07 -1.50 -24.08
N VAL A 209 -1.02 -0.66 -23.67
CA VAL A 209 -1.35 0.61 -24.31
C VAL A 209 -1.45 1.66 -23.22
N ARG A 210 -0.66 2.73 -23.38
CA ARG A 210 -0.60 3.80 -22.39
C ARG A 210 -1.99 4.31 -21.98
N GLY A 211 -2.20 4.39 -20.67
CA GLY A 211 -3.41 4.89 -20.02
C GLY A 211 -4.58 3.91 -19.93
N GLU A 212 -4.49 2.69 -20.49
CA GLU A 212 -5.57 1.69 -20.38
C GLU A 212 -5.55 0.96 -19.04
N GLY A 213 -4.40 0.83 -18.40
CA GLY A 213 -4.19 -0.07 -17.29
C GLY A 213 -3.97 -1.52 -17.73
N PHE A 214 -4.13 -2.45 -16.78
CA PHE A 214 -3.90 -3.88 -17.01
C PHE A 214 -4.71 -4.76 -16.06
N GLY A 215 -4.98 -6.00 -16.47
CA GLY A 215 -5.73 -6.97 -15.65
C GLY A 215 -4.87 -7.67 -14.58
N GLY A 216 -5.51 -8.08 -13.49
CA GLY A 216 -4.90 -8.92 -12.44
C GLY A 216 -5.24 -8.45 -11.02
N MET A 217 -5.37 -9.41 -10.10
CA MET A 217 -5.59 -9.14 -8.68
C MET A 217 -4.26 -8.82 -7.98
N ASP A 218 -3.26 -9.68 -8.13
CA ASP A 218 -1.93 -9.49 -7.54
C ASP A 218 -1.08 -8.47 -8.31
N LEU A 219 -0.41 -7.65 -7.51
CA LEU A 219 0.56 -6.67 -7.93
C LEU A 219 1.89 -6.94 -7.23
N GLU A 220 2.89 -7.33 -8.01
CA GLU A 220 4.27 -7.35 -7.55
C GLU A 220 4.94 -6.06 -8.04
N ILE A 221 5.14 -5.13 -7.11
CA ILE A 221 5.78 -3.84 -7.37
C ILE A 221 7.27 -4.00 -7.06
N ALA A 222 8.11 -3.80 -8.07
CA ALA A 222 9.55 -3.76 -7.83
C ALA A 222 9.90 -2.48 -7.05
N SER A 223 10.78 -2.58 -6.07
CA SER A 223 11.33 -1.41 -5.36
C SER A 223 12.85 -1.46 -5.37
N ASP A 224 13.48 -0.32 -5.59
CA ASP A 224 14.92 -0.10 -5.46
C ASP A 224 15.31 0.38 -4.05
N THR A 225 14.33 0.81 -3.26
CA THR A 225 14.49 1.38 -1.92
C THR A 225 13.65 0.62 -0.89
N PHE A 226 14.12 0.59 0.36
CA PHE A 226 13.33 0.06 1.46
C PHE A 226 12.21 1.04 1.83
N ASP A 227 11.03 0.85 1.26
CA ASP A 227 9.82 1.58 1.65
C ASP A 227 8.58 0.69 1.51
N PRO A 228 8.23 -0.10 2.55
CA PRO A 228 7.09 -1.00 2.46
C PRO A 228 5.79 -0.21 2.32
N ASP A 229 4.86 -0.71 1.52
CA ASP A 229 3.49 -0.19 1.51
C ASP A 229 2.87 -0.38 2.91
N SER A 230 2.62 0.76 3.56
CA SER A 230 2.45 0.81 5.01
C SER A 230 1.06 1.25 5.45
N HIS A 231 0.18 1.53 4.49
CA HIS A 231 -1.13 2.12 4.72
C HIS A 231 -2.21 1.33 3.98
N PHE A 232 -3.32 1.04 4.68
CA PHE A 232 -4.53 0.54 4.04
C PHE A 232 -5.27 1.67 3.31
N LEU A 233 -4.84 1.93 2.07
CA LEU A 233 -5.48 2.85 1.14
C LEU A 233 -6.64 2.14 0.40
N PHE A 234 -7.74 1.95 1.12
CA PHE A 234 -8.87 1.10 0.72
C PHE A 234 -10.16 1.90 0.55
N TRP A 235 -10.99 1.49 -0.42
CA TRP A 235 -12.35 1.97 -0.58
C TRP A 235 -13.33 0.84 -0.90
N LYS A 236 -14.56 0.95 -0.40
CA LYS A 236 -15.71 0.12 -0.80
C LYS A 236 -17.01 0.93 -0.78
N PRO A 237 -18.09 0.47 -1.45
CA PRO A 237 -19.44 0.98 -1.27
C PRO A 237 -19.81 1.29 0.19
N GLY A 238 -20.24 2.53 0.44
CA GLY A 238 -20.64 3.00 1.77
C GLY A 238 -19.50 3.35 2.72
N ALA A 239 -18.24 3.25 2.29
CA ALA A 239 -17.10 3.70 3.08
C ALA A 239 -17.09 5.24 3.21
N THR A 240 -16.77 5.72 4.40
CA THR A 240 -16.41 7.12 4.65
C THR A 240 -14.91 7.30 4.39
N PRO A 241 -14.47 8.44 3.82
CA PRO A 241 -13.05 8.71 3.66
C PRO A 241 -12.31 8.64 4.99
N TRP A 242 -11.08 8.15 4.93
CA TRP A 242 -10.20 8.01 6.08
C TRP A 242 -9.09 9.05 6.02
N GLU A 243 -9.04 9.91 7.04
CA GLU A 243 -7.87 10.75 7.30
C GLU A 243 -6.92 9.97 8.21
N GLU A 244 -5.66 9.87 7.81
CA GLU A 244 -4.64 9.20 8.59
C GLU A 244 -4.45 9.90 9.94
N PRO A 245 -4.19 9.16 11.03
CA PRO A 245 -3.93 9.80 12.31
C PRO A 245 -2.64 10.64 12.30
N ALA A 246 -2.60 11.66 13.15
CA ALA A 246 -1.49 12.59 13.27
C ALA A 246 -0.10 11.91 13.29
N GLY A 247 0.73 12.29 12.31
CA GLY A 247 2.11 11.86 12.12
C GLY A 247 2.30 10.62 11.23
N MET A 248 1.21 9.96 10.78
CA MET A 248 1.23 8.80 9.88
C MET A 248 0.93 9.20 8.43
N TRP A 249 1.58 10.25 7.96
CA TRP A 249 1.45 10.70 6.58
C TRP A 249 2.27 9.79 5.67
N TRP A 250 1.80 9.54 4.48
CA TRP A 250 2.60 8.87 3.46
C TRP A 250 3.05 9.87 2.42
N HIS A 251 4.21 9.60 1.84
CA HIS A 251 4.85 10.48 0.86
C HIS A 251 4.53 10.08 -0.58
N LEU A 252 4.38 11.10 -1.41
CA LEU A 252 4.19 11.01 -2.85
C LEU A 252 5.30 11.80 -3.53
N ASP A 253 6.23 11.10 -4.17
CA ASP A 253 7.40 11.68 -4.81
C ASP A 253 7.15 11.97 -6.30
N PRO A 254 7.89 12.92 -6.90
CA PRO A 254 7.94 13.08 -8.34
C PRO A 254 8.31 11.76 -9.00
N GLY A 255 7.49 11.32 -9.96
CA GLY A 255 7.72 10.06 -10.64
C GLY A 255 6.89 8.90 -10.11
N ASN A 256 6.30 8.96 -8.92
CA ASN A 256 5.46 7.87 -8.43
C ASN A 256 4.19 7.69 -9.29
N ASP A 257 3.84 6.43 -9.55
CA ASP A 257 2.53 6.06 -10.07
C ASP A 257 1.66 5.51 -8.94
N LEU A 258 0.41 5.92 -8.92
CA LEU A 258 -0.60 5.37 -8.00
C LEU A 258 -1.40 4.31 -8.75
N ILE A 259 -1.31 3.07 -8.30
CA ILE A 259 -1.97 1.93 -8.94
C ILE A 259 -3.30 1.69 -8.23
N LEU A 260 -4.39 2.04 -8.90
CA LEU A 260 -5.73 1.78 -8.40
C LEU A 260 -6.19 0.41 -8.89
N ASN A 261 -6.00 -0.60 -8.05
CA ASN A 261 -6.53 -1.94 -8.23
C ASN A 261 -8.02 -1.95 -7.87
N VAL A 262 -8.87 -2.32 -8.82
CA VAL A 262 -10.32 -2.36 -8.65
C VAL A 262 -10.85 -3.77 -8.87
N HIS A 263 -11.74 -4.21 -7.99
CA HIS A 263 -12.54 -5.42 -8.15
C HIS A 263 -13.91 -5.04 -8.71
N LEU A 264 -14.23 -5.55 -9.89
CA LEU A 264 -15.40 -5.18 -10.69
C LEU A 264 -16.34 -6.37 -10.83
N ARG A 265 -17.64 -6.14 -10.64
CA ARG A 265 -18.70 -7.13 -10.83
C ARG A 265 -19.57 -6.76 -12.03
N PRO A 266 -19.83 -7.70 -12.96
CA PRO A 266 -20.82 -7.50 -14.02
C PRO A 266 -22.22 -7.20 -13.46
N THR A 267 -22.99 -6.36 -14.16
CA THR A 267 -24.32 -5.89 -13.70
C THR A 267 -25.48 -6.43 -14.55
N GLY A 268 -25.19 -7.29 -15.53
CA GLY A 268 -26.15 -7.74 -16.55
C GLY A 268 -26.20 -6.87 -17.81
N LYS A 269 -25.40 -5.80 -17.87
CA LYS A 269 -25.20 -4.96 -19.06
C LYS A 269 -23.80 -4.37 -19.07
N PRO A 270 -23.25 -3.99 -20.24
CA PRO A 270 -21.94 -3.36 -20.29
C PRO A 270 -21.96 -2.04 -19.53
N GLU A 271 -20.95 -1.80 -18.72
CA GLU A 271 -20.80 -0.61 -17.89
C GLU A 271 -19.42 0.02 -18.16
N LEU A 272 -19.31 1.33 -17.97
CA LEU A 272 -18.03 2.05 -18.04
C LEU A 272 -17.61 2.47 -16.63
N VAL A 273 -16.32 2.37 -16.36
CA VAL A 273 -15.69 2.73 -15.09
C VAL A 273 -14.53 3.67 -15.38
N GLU A 274 -14.60 4.89 -14.85
CA GLU A 274 -13.56 5.92 -14.97
C GLU A 274 -13.33 6.50 -13.57
N PRO A 275 -12.37 5.96 -12.81
CA PRO A 275 -12.17 6.40 -11.44
C PRO A 275 -11.36 7.70 -11.36
N SER A 276 -11.56 8.43 -10.27
CA SER A 276 -10.73 9.56 -9.85
C SER A 276 -10.30 9.39 -8.39
N VAL A 277 -9.08 9.81 -8.07
CA VAL A 277 -8.54 9.85 -6.71
C VAL A 277 -8.26 11.29 -6.32
N GLY A 278 -8.90 11.74 -5.24
CA GLY A 278 -8.61 13.01 -4.58
C GLY A 278 -7.53 12.81 -3.51
N LEU A 279 -6.48 13.62 -3.55
CA LEU A 279 -5.38 13.63 -2.60
C LEU A 279 -5.44 14.90 -1.76
N TYR A 280 -5.26 14.74 -0.45
CA TYR A 280 -5.23 15.83 0.52
C TYR A 280 -3.85 15.93 1.12
N PHE A 281 -3.18 17.05 0.91
CA PHE A 281 -1.81 17.27 1.31
C PHE A 281 -1.70 17.88 2.70
N ILE A 282 -0.55 17.65 3.31
CA ILE A 282 -0.14 18.23 4.59
C ILE A 282 1.31 18.69 4.49
N ARG A 283 1.72 19.66 5.32
CA ARG A 283 3.08 20.22 5.29
C ARG A 283 4.01 19.53 6.28
N GLU A 284 3.44 19.05 7.37
CA GLU A 284 4.15 18.36 8.44
C GLU A 284 4.74 17.04 7.92
N PRO A 285 6.03 16.74 8.18
CA PRO A 285 6.62 15.46 7.80
C PRO A 285 6.06 14.31 8.65
N PRO A 286 6.15 13.06 8.17
CA PRO A 286 5.77 11.90 8.96
C PRO A 286 6.71 11.74 10.17
N THR A 287 6.12 11.36 11.30
CA THR A 287 6.83 11.08 12.56
C THR A 287 6.54 9.67 13.08
N LYS A 288 5.64 8.95 12.41
CA LYS A 288 5.21 7.59 12.73
C LYS A 288 5.19 6.78 11.43
N TYR A 289 5.77 5.59 11.49
CA TYR A 289 6.00 4.76 10.31
C TYR A 289 5.26 3.42 10.48
N PRO A 290 3.95 3.35 10.13
CA PRO A 290 3.22 2.09 10.20
C PRO A 290 3.79 1.08 9.21
N MET A 291 3.38 -0.19 9.30
CA MET A 291 3.74 -1.22 8.34
C MET A 291 2.59 -2.22 8.20
N LEU A 292 2.37 -2.71 6.99
CA LEU A 292 1.50 -3.85 6.75
C LEU A 292 2.27 -5.16 6.99
N LEU A 293 1.70 -6.04 7.83
CA LEU A 293 2.14 -7.41 8.02
C LEU A 293 1.12 -8.34 7.41
N GLN A 294 1.55 -9.27 6.57
CA GLN A 294 0.69 -10.32 6.02
C GLN A 294 1.06 -11.65 6.65
N LEU A 295 0.11 -12.28 7.36
CA LEU A 295 0.17 -13.72 7.58
C LEU A 295 -0.55 -14.37 6.40
N GLU A 296 0.09 -15.35 5.78
CA GLU A 296 -0.51 -16.12 4.68
C GLU A 296 0.01 -17.55 4.64
N HIS A 297 -0.69 -18.44 3.95
CA HIS A 297 -0.16 -19.77 3.63
C HIS A 297 -0.86 -20.35 2.40
N ASP A 298 -0.86 -19.61 1.30
CA ASP A 298 -1.59 -20.00 0.10
C ASP A 298 -1.09 -21.31 -0.51
N GLY A 299 0.21 -21.62 -0.36
CA GLY A 299 0.77 -22.90 -0.81
C GLY A 299 0.23 -24.13 -0.08
N ALA A 300 -0.46 -23.97 1.06
CA ALA A 300 -1.15 -25.05 1.76
C ALA A 300 -2.60 -25.26 1.29
N LEU A 301 -3.14 -24.38 0.44
CA LEU A 301 -4.49 -24.52 -0.11
C LEU A 301 -4.51 -25.61 -1.18
N ASP A 302 -5.00 -26.78 -0.80
CA ASP A 302 -5.35 -27.90 -1.68
C ASP A 302 -6.63 -28.58 -1.17
N ILE A 303 -7.75 -27.85 -1.27
CA ILE A 303 -9.02 -28.16 -0.63
C ILE A 303 -9.76 -29.25 -1.43
N PRO A 304 -9.96 -30.47 -0.90
CA PRO A 304 -10.65 -31.54 -1.60
C PRO A 304 -12.14 -31.21 -1.84
N PRO A 305 -12.76 -31.72 -2.93
CA PRO A 305 -14.19 -31.58 -3.13
C PRO A 305 -14.96 -32.28 -2.00
N GLY A 306 -15.95 -31.60 -1.42
CA GLY A 306 -16.77 -32.16 -0.34
C GLY A 306 -16.22 -31.93 1.07
N ASP A 307 -14.98 -31.43 1.23
CA ASP A 307 -14.45 -31.07 2.54
C ASP A 307 -15.28 -29.92 3.13
N ARG A 308 -15.59 -30.01 4.42
CA ARG A 308 -16.47 -29.06 5.13
C ARG A 308 -15.70 -28.14 6.06
N ASP A 309 -14.44 -28.46 6.34
CA ASP A 309 -13.66 -27.76 7.37
C ASP A 309 -12.15 -27.89 7.14
N PHE A 310 -11.70 -27.50 5.94
CA PHE A 310 -10.28 -27.48 5.62
C PHE A 310 -9.61 -26.30 6.35
N LEU A 311 -8.58 -26.56 7.15
CA LEU A 311 -7.88 -25.53 7.93
C LEU A 311 -6.57 -25.10 7.26
N VAL A 312 -6.40 -23.81 7.07
CA VAL A 312 -5.11 -23.16 6.77
C VAL A 312 -4.68 -22.30 7.94
N SER A 313 -3.39 -22.35 8.26
CA SER A 313 -2.83 -21.64 9.40
C SER A 313 -1.46 -21.05 9.11
N ASP A 314 -1.19 -19.90 9.71
CA ASP A 314 0.14 -19.31 9.83
C ASP A 314 0.33 -18.70 11.23
N ASP A 315 1.57 -18.59 11.66
CA ASP A 315 1.99 -18.00 12.92
C ASP A 315 3.20 -17.09 12.70
N PHE A 316 3.18 -15.91 13.32
CA PHE A 316 4.26 -14.93 13.24
C PHE A 316 4.64 -14.42 14.63
N ARG A 317 5.92 -14.54 15.00
CA ARG A 317 6.43 -14.03 16.28
C ARG A 317 7.00 -12.63 16.10
N LEU A 318 6.45 -11.66 16.84
CA LEU A 318 6.88 -10.27 16.76
C LEU A 318 8.33 -10.08 17.25
N PRO A 319 9.24 -9.53 16.43
CA PRO A 319 10.63 -9.28 16.83
C PRO A 319 10.80 -8.03 17.73
N LEU A 320 9.80 -7.15 17.75
CA LEU A 320 9.71 -5.97 18.62
C LEU A 320 8.25 -5.72 19.05
N GLY A 321 8.02 -4.79 19.98
CA GLY A 321 6.67 -4.41 20.38
C GLY A 321 6.00 -3.53 19.31
N VAL A 322 4.69 -3.71 19.09
CA VAL A 322 3.94 -2.92 18.10
C VAL A 322 2.59 -2.50 18.66
N ASP A 323 2.03 -1.41 18.14
CA ASP A 323 0.63 -1.07 18.33
C ASP A 323 -0.16 -1.50 17.08
N LEU A 324 -1.11 -2.41 17.23
CA LEU A 324 -1.95 -2.87 16.13
C LEU A 324 -3.06 -1.85 15.86
N LEU A 325 -3.12 -1.34 14.62
CA LEU A 325 -3.99 -0.23 14.21
C LEU A 325 -5.23 -0.72 13.44
N ALA A 326 -5.06 -1.72 12.59
CA ALA A 326 -6.15 -2.25 11.76
C ALA A 326 -5.89 -3.70 11.33
N VAL A 327 -6.95 -4.42 11.00
CA VAL A 327 -6.91 -5.80 10.48
C VAL A 327 -7.75 -5.90 9.21
N TYR A 328 -7.23 -6.61 8.21
CA TYR A 328 -7.92 -6.95 6.97
C TYR A 328 -7.77 -8.46 6.68
N PRO A 329 -8.77 -9.28 7.02
CA PRO A 329 -8.81 -10.69 6.65
C PRO A 329 -9.34 -10.83 5.21
N HIS A 330 -8.78 -11.77 4.46
CA HIS A 330 -9.17 -12.05 3.08
C HIS A 330 -9.12 -13.56 2.75
N ALA A 331 -10.21 -14.04 2.17
CA ALA A 331 -10.39 -15.38 1.61
C ALA A 331 -11.46 -15.28 0.49
N HIS A 332 -11.55 -16.26 -0.40
CA HIS A 332 -12.56 -16.27 -1.46
C HIS A 332 -13.87 -16.96 -1.01
N TYR A 333 -14.55 -17.65 -1.92
CA TYR A 333 -15.93 -18.12 -1.74
C TYR A 333 -16.08 -19.30 -0.78
N LEU A 334 -15.05 -20.12 -0.60
CA LEU A 334 -15.05 -21.28 0.28
C LEU A 334 -14.71 -20.90 1.72
N GLY A 335 -14.13 -19.73 1.96
CA GLY A 335 -13.89 -19.22 3.31
C GLY A 335 -15.17 -19.28 4.16
N ARG A 336 -15.07 -19.86 5.36
CA ARG A 336 -16.20 -20.10 6.28
C ARG A 336 -16.01 -19.38 7.61
N LEU A 337 -14.93 -19.70 8.31
CA LEU A 337 -14.57 -19.14 9.61
C LEU A 337 -13.15 -18.61 9.54
N LEU A 338 -12.96 -17.32 9.82
CA LEU A 338 -11.66 -16.65 9.77
C LEU A 338 -11.34 -16.12 11.17
N GLU A 339 -10.22 -16.59 11.73
CA GLU A 339 -9.78 -16.25 13.06
C GLU A 339 -8.36 -15.69 13.06
N GLY A 340 -8.19 -14.57 13.75
CA GLY A 340 -6.90 -13.95 14.06
C GLY A 340 -6.80 -13.69 15.55
N PHE A 341 -5.75 -14.19 16.19
CA PHE A 341 -5.52 -14.00 17.62
C PHE A 341 -4.04 -13.85 17.94
N ALA A 342 -3.73 -13.37 19.14
CA ALA A 342 -2.39 -13.17 19.64
C ALA A 342 -2.19 -13.92 20.96
N THR A 343 -1.09 -14.67 21.07
CA THR A 343 -0.61 -15.25 22.33
C THR A 343 0.56 -14.43 22.84
N LEU A 344 0.36 -13.75 23.97
CA LEU A 344 1.34 -12.87 24.58
C LEU A 344 2.49 -13.68 25.21
N PRO A 345 3.66 -13.06 25.50
CA PRO A 345 4.79 -13.76 26.12
C PRO A 345 4.46 -14.42 27.47
N ASN A 346 3.47 -13.91 28.20
CA ASN A 346 3.00 -14.47 29.46
C ASN A 346 1.95 -15.59 29.28
N GLY A 347 1.64 -15.99 28.04
CA GLY A 347 0.61 -16.98 27.70
C GLY A 347 -0.82 -16.44 27.59
N THR A 348 -1.06 -15.14 27.84
CA THR A 348 -2.39 -14.56 27.67
C THR A 348 -2.83 -14.61 26.22
N HIS A 349 -4.04 -15.12 25.98
CA HIS A 349 -4.67 -15.12 24.66
C HIS A 349 -5.50 -13.84 24.45
N ARG A 350 -5.36 -13.20 23.30
CA ARG A 350 -6.16 -12.02 22.90
C ARG A 350 -6.68 -12.16 21.49
N TRP A 351 -7.97 -11.91 21.31
CA TRP A 351 -8.58 -11.87 19.99
C TRP A 351 -8.18 -10.62 19.23
N LEU A 352 -7.81 -10.80 17.96
CA LEU A 352 -7.59 -9.70 17.03
C LEU A 352 -8.82 -9.52 16.14
N ILE A 353 -9.32 -10.61 15.57
CA ILE A 353 -10.55 -10.65 14.78
C ILE A 353 -11.16 -12.06 14.78
N ARG A 354 -12.49 -12.14 14.69
CA ARG A 354 -13.20 -13.40 14.42
C ARG A 354 -14.40 -13.15 13.52
N ILE A 355 -14.45 -13.86 12.40
CA ILE A 355 -15.55 -13.81 11.44
C ILE A 355 -16.14 -15.23 11.30
N PRO A 356 -17.30 -15.51 11.91
CA PRO A 356 -17.87 -16.86 11.94
C PRO A 356 -18.64 -17.28 10.69
N ASP A 357 -19.00 -16.33 9.84
CA ASP A 357 -19.67 -16.57 8.55
C ASP A 357 -19.06 -15.59 7.54
N TRP A 358 -17.97 -16.02 6.91
CA TRP A 358 -17.27 -15.20 5.92
C TRP A 358 -18.09 -15.00 4.65
N ASP A 359 -18.01 -13.78 4.13
CA ASP A 359 -18.60 -13.42 2.83
C ASP A 359 -17.63 -12.48 2.12
N LEU A 360 -17.01 -12.98 1.04
CA LEU A 360 -16.10 -12.20 0.19
C LEU A 360 -16.73 -10.87 -0.26
N ASN A 361 -18.07 -10.82 -0.42
CA ASN A 361 -18.77 -9.61 -0.86
C ASN A 361 -18.78 -8.47 0.17
N TRP A 362 -18.30 -8.72 1.39
CA TRP A 362 -18.37 -7.74 2.48
C TRP A 362 -17.04 -7.51 3.19
N GLN A 363 -15.94 -7.98 2.59
CA GLN A 363 -14.60 -7.72 3.06
C GLN A 363 -14.32 -6.22 3.28
N ALA A 364 -13.52 -5.91 4.29
CA ALA A 364 -13.20 -4.55 4.68
C ALA A 364 -11.99 -4.51 5.60
N VAL A 365 -11.33 -3.35 5.61
CA VAL A 365 -10.33 -3.02 6.64
C VAL A 365 -11.05 -2.61 7.93
N TYR A 366 -10.83 -3.36 9.00
CA TYR A 366 -11.38 -3.07 10.33
C TYR A 366 -10.33 -2.34 11.17
N ARG A 367 -10.57 -1.04 11.41
CA ARG A 367 -9.67 -0.18 12.20
C ARG A 367 -10.05 -0.26 13.67
N TYR A 368 -9.07 -0.41 14.55
CA TYR A 368 -9.34 -0.41 15.99
C TYR A 368 -9.76 0.97 16.47
N ARG A 369 -10.66 1.03 17.45
CA ARG A 369 -11.06 2.27 18.12
C ARG A 369 -9.88 2.89 18.85
N GLU A 370 -9.11 2.05 19.54
CA GLU A 370 -7.84 2.38 20.17
C GLU A 370 -6.79 1.35 19.74
N PRO A 371 -5.55 1.77 19.39
CA PRO A 371 -4.50 0.83 19.03
C PRO A 371 -4.26 -0.25 20.09
N LEU A 372 -4.18 -1.50 19.65
CA LEU A 372 -3.94 -2.64 20.54
C LEU A 372 -2.43 -2.92 20.67
N PHE A 373 -1.85 -2.57 21.82
CA PHE A 373 -0.43 -2.84 22.08
C PHE A 373 -0.14 -4.35 22.18
N LEU A 374 0.78 -4.86 21.35
CA LEU A 374 1.33 -6.22 21.38
C LEU A 374 2.83 -6.17 21.74
N PRO A 375 3.27 -6.77 22.88
CA PRO A 375 4.68 -6.76 23.26
C PRO A 375 5.54 -7.66 22.36
N LYS A 376 6.86 -7.38 22.33
CA LYS A 376 7.86 -8.25 21.69
C LYS A 376 7.69 -9.71 22.15
N GLY A 377 7.83 -10.65 21.22
CA GLY A 377 7.70 -12.08 21.50
C GLY A 377 6.27 -12.60 21.48
N THR A 378 5.26 -11.72 21.34
CA THR A 378 3.88 -12.12 21.03
C THR A 378 3.87 -12.96 19.75
N VAL A 379 3.09 -14.05 19.75
CA VAL A 379 2.80 -14.85 18.56
C VAL A 379 1.44 -14.44 18.04
N ILE A 380 1.39 -13.92 16.82
CA ILE A 380 0.16 -13.66 16.07
C ILE A 380 -0.15 -14.93 15.30
N SER A 381 -1.41 -15.35 15.33
CA SER A 381 -1.89 -16.61 14.76
C SER A 381 -3.09 -16.37 13.87
N MET A 382 -3.04 -16.95 12.66
CA MET A 382 -4.12 -16.99 11.68
C MET A 382 -4.67 -18.42 11.60
N ARG A 383 -5.99 -18.60 11.69
CA ARG A 383 -6.68 -19.90 11.54
C ARG A 383 -7.91 -19.71 10.65
N PHE A 384 -7.80 -20.09 9.38
CA PHE A 384 -8.86 -19.91 8.39
C PHE A 384 -9.40 -21.27 7.97
N HIS A 385 -10.73 -21.40 8.04
CA HIS A 385 -11.45 -22.63 7.73
C HIS A 385 -12.27 -22.46 6.45
N TYR A 386 -12.23 -23.46 5.58
CA TYR A 386 -12.89 -23.48 4.28
C TYR A 386 -13.91 -24.63 4.17
N ASP A 387 -15.02 -24.39 3.47
CA ASP A 387 -16.08 -25.37 3.20
C ASP A 387 -16.29 -25.51 1.69
N ASN A 388 -15.71 -26.58 1.12
CA ASN A 388 -15.85 -26.99 -0.26
C ASN A 388 -16.93 -28.07 -0.45
N SER A 389 -17.95 -28.09 0.41
CA SER A 389 -19.07 -29.01 0.28
C SER A 389 -20.19 -28.44 -0.58
N ALA A 390 -21.07 -29.33 -1.07
CA ALA A 390 -22.28 -28.94 -1.79
C ALA A 390 -23.31 -28.21 -0.89
N ALA A 391 -23.09 -28.21 0.43
CA ALA A 391 -23.94 -27.51 1.39
C ALA A 391 -23.53 -26.04 1.56
N ASN A 392 -22.32 -25.65 1.18
CA ASN A 392 -21.91 -24.24 1.17
C ASN A 392 -22.64 -23.51 0.03
N PRO A 393 -23.58 -22.59 0.33
CA PRO A 393 -24.33 -21.88 -0.71
C PRO A 393 -23.46 -20.90 -1.51
N ARG A 394 -22.26 -20.57 -1.03
CA ARG A 394 -21.29 -19.72 -1.71
C ARG A 394 -20.32 -20.51 -2.59
N ASN A 395 -20.32 -21.85 -2.56
CA ASN A 395 -19.42 -22.65 -3.40
C ASN A 395 -19.69 -22.36 -4.90
N PRO A 396 -18.71 -21.84 -5.66
CA PRO A 396 -18.90 -21.51 -7.07
C PRO A 396 -18.99 -22.76 -7.96
N ASN A 397 -18.73 -23.95 -7.41
CA ASN A 397 -18.71 -25.21 -8.12
C ASN A 397 -19.89 -26.10 -7.74
N SER A 398 -20.69 -26.50 -8.73
CA SER A 398 -21.73 -27.51 -8.58
C SER A 398 -21.63 -28.54 -9.72
N PRO A 399 -21.19 -29.79 -9.43
CA PRO A 399 -20.75 -30.31 -8.13
C PRO A 399 -19.43 -29.68 -7.65
N PRO A 400 -19.09 -29.78 -6.33
CA PRO A 400 -17.80 -29.31 -5.82
C PRO A 400 -16.60 -29.93 -6.54
N LYS A 401 -15.53 -29.16 -6.67
CA LYS A 401 -14.27 -29.55 -7.34
C LYS A 401 -13.11 -29.26 -6.39
N ARG A 402 -11.95 -29.88 -6.61
CA ARG A 402 -10.72 -29.51 -5.88
C ARG A 402 -10.40 -28.04 -6.15
N VAL A 403 -10.06 -27.28 -5.11
CA VAL A 403 -9.69 -25.85 -5.17
C VAL A 403 -8.33 -25.65 -4.54
N VAL A 404 -7.47 -24.87 -5.20
CA VAL A 404 -6.10 -24.58 -4.77
C VAL A 404 -5.90 -23.08 -4.56
N GLY A 405 -4.74 -22.68 -4.02
CA GLY A 405 -4.36 -21.26 -3.91
C GLY A 405 -4.25 -20.56 -5.27
N GLY A 406 -4.78 -19.34 -5.40
CA GLY A 406 -4.71 -18.58 -6.65
C GLY A 406 -5.48 -17.27 -6.68
N ASN A 407 -5.34 -16.55 -7.81
CA ASN A 407 -5.80 -15.16 -7.96
C ASN A 407 -7.21 -15.02 -8.55
N GLN A 408 -7.85 -16.11 -8.95
CA GLN A 408 -9.24 -16.08 -9.37
C GLN A 408 -10.14 -16.22 -8.15
N SER A 409 -11.31 -15.58 -8.16
CA SER A 409 -12.29 -15.76 -7.06
C SER A 409 -12.78 -17.21 -6.93
N THR A 410 -12.56 -18.06 -7.94
CA THR A 410 -12.82 -19.50 -7.90
C THR A 410 -11.67 -20.34 -7.37
N ASP A 411 -10.48 -19.76 -7.25
CA ASP A 411 -9.36 -20.29 -6.45
C ASP A 411 -9.56 -19.85 -4.98
N GLU A 412 -8.59 -20.08 -4.10
CA GLU A 412 -8.63 -19.58 -2.72
C GLU A 412 -7.40 -18.77 -2.31
N MET A 413 -7.57 -18.00 -1.24
CA MET A 413 -6.52 -17.25 -0.54
C MET A 413 -6.69 -17.35 0.96
N ALA A 414 -5.59 -17.27 1.71
CA ALA A 414 -5.56 -17.31 3.16
C ALA A 414 -4.75 -16.13 3.71
N HIS A 415 -5.28 -14.90 3.69
CA HIS A 415 -4.52 -13.72 4.10
C HIS A 415 -5.10 -13.03 5.33
N LEU A 416 -4.26 -12.78 6.32
CA LEU A 416 -4.55 -11.90 7.44
C LEU A 416 -3.56 -10.74 7.43
N TRP A 417 -4.02 -9.60 6.91
CA TRP A 417 -3.26 -8.36 6.88
C TRP A 417 -3.46 -7.56 8.16
N LEU A 418 -2.38 -6.98 8.68
CA LEU A 418 -2.35 -6.19 9.91
C LEU A 418 -1.58 -4.90 9.66
N GLN A 419 -2.19 -3.75 9.90
CA GLN A 419 -1.45 -2.49 9.95
C GLN A 419 -0.97 -2.28 11.39
N VAL A 420 0.34 -2.26 11.57
CA VAL A 420 0.98 -2.09 12.88
C VAL A 420 1.83 -0.83 12.91
N LEU A 421 1.97 -0.24 14.09
CA LEU A 421 2.96 0.80 14.37
C LEU A 421 4.09 0.19 15.21
N PRO A 422 5.29 -0.01 14.63
CA PRO A 422 6.48 -0.44 15.36
C PRO A 422 6.80 0.53 16.53
N ARG A 423 7.05 0.00 17.73
CA ARG A 423 7.55 0.82 18.84
C ARG A 423 9.08 0.89 18.83
N GLY A 424 9.61 2.10 19.02
CA GLY A 424 11.04 2.38 19.13
C GLY A 424 11.35 3.83 18.74
N SER A 425 12.62 4.20 18.79
CA SER A 425 13.08 5.50 18.28
C SER A 425 13.32 5.42 16.77
N GLY A 426 12.74 6.34 16.00
CA GLY A 426 12.90 6.38 14.54
C GLY A 426 12.11 5.30 13.81
N ASP A 427 12.43 5.10 12.52
CA ASP A 427 11.80 4.07 11.69
C ASP A 427 12.33 2.67 12.06
N GLN A 428 11.43 1.80 12.54
CA GLN A 428 11.73 0.43 12.96
C GLN A 428 11.17 -0.62 11.98
N ARG A 429 10.61 -0.21 10.83
CA ARG A 429 9.97 -1.11 9.86
C ARG A 429 10.94 -2.17 9.32
N ALA A 430 12.22 -1.82 9.20
CA ALA A 430 13.26 -2.74 8.72
C ALA A 430 13.36 -4.03 9.57
N ILE A 431 13.11 -3.95 10.88
CA ILE A 431 13.16 -5.12 11.78
C ILE A 431 11.96 -6.06 11.51
N LEU A 432 10.78 -5.49 11.27
CA LEU A 432 9.59 -6.27 10.92
C LEU A 432 9.71 -6.89 9.53
N GLN A 433 10.20 -6.13 8.54
CA GLN A 433 10.42 -6.64 7.18
C GLN A 433 11.37 -7.82 7.18
N GLU A 434 12.50 -7.72 7.87
CA GLU A 434 13.46 -8.82 7.98
C GLU A 434 12.82 -10.09 8.53
N ALA A 435 12.08 -9.97 9.64
CA ALA A 435 11.41 -11.10 10.26
C ALA A 435 10.32 -11.69 9.35
N MET A 436 9.57 -10.84 8.65
CA MET A 436 8.51 -11.27 7.73
C MET A 436 9.08 -12.00 6.52
N MET A 437 10.15 -11.48 5.90
CA MET A 437 10.78 -12.13 4.75
C MET A 437 11.45 -13.45 5.15
N LYS A 438 12.08 -13.51 6.33
CA LYS A 438 12.60 -14.78 6.87
C LYS A 438 11.49 -15.81 7.07
N ARG A 439 10.36 -15.40 7.65
CA ARG A 439 9.18 -16.27 7.80
C ARG A 439 8.61 -16.70 6.45
N ARG A 440 8.60 -15.81 5.44
CA ARG A 440 8.18 -16.15 4.07
C ARG A 440 9.07 -17.22 3.46
N LEU A 441 10.40 -17.12 3.64
CA LEU A 441 11.35 -18.14 3.15
C LEU A 441 11.26 -19.49 3.86
N GLU A 442 10.75 -19.55 5.09
CA GLU A 442 10.44 -20.83 5.75
C GLU A 442 9.30 -21.59 5.04
N LYS A 443 8.32 -20.85 4.50
CA LYS A 443 7.19 -21.42 3.74
C LYS A 443 7.54 -21.63 2.27
N TYR A 444 8.24 -20.67 1.67
CA TYR A 444 8.57 -20.63 0.25
C TYR A 444 10.08 -20.36 0.07
N PRO A 445 10.92 -21.42 0.11
CA PRO A 445 12.39 -21.26 0.04
C PRO A 445 12.93 -20.67 -1.28
N ALA A 446 12.10 -20.61 -2.32
CA ALA A 446 12.45 -20.06 -3.63
C ALA A 446 11.65 -18.78 -3.95
N ASP A 447 11.25 -18.04 -2.92
CA ASP A 447 10.50 -16.79 -3.10
C ASP A 447 11.42 -15.63 -3.50
N PHE A 448 11.20 -15.10 -4.71
CA PHE A 448 12.01 -14.02 -5.27
C PHE A 448 11.97 -12.76 -4.41
N SER A 449 10.78 -12.21 -4.14
CA SER A 449 10.66 -10.92 -3.46
C SER A 449 11.18 -10.99 -2.02
N ALA A 450 11.05 -12.12 -1.32
CA ALA A 450 11.65 -12.31 0.01
C ALA A 450 13.18 -12.32 -0.03
N HIS A 451 13.77 -13.05 -0.98
CA HIS A 451 15.23 -13.05 -1.16
C HIS A 451 15.74 -11.67 -1.57
N PHE A 452 15.11 -11.02 -2.54
CA PHE A 452 15.49 -9.69 -2.99
C PHE A 452 15.41 -8.65 -1.86
N ASN A 453 14.30 -8.61 -1.11
CA ASN A 453 14.10 -7.67 -0.01
C ASN A 453 15.10 -7.88 1.14
N LEU A 454 15.42 -9.14 1.49
CA LEU A 454 16.48 -9.42 2.46
C LEU A 454 17.85 -9.00 1.93
N GLY A 455 18.13 -9.26 0.66
CA GLY A 455 19.35 -8.85 -0.03
C GLY A 455 19.58 -7.34 0.03
N ALA A 456 18.57 -6.56 -0.38
CA ALA A 456 18.59 -5.10 -0.33
C ALA A 456 18.72 -4.58 1.12
N LEU A 457 18.03 -5.20 2.08
CA LEU A 457 18.13 -4.82 3.49
C LEU A 457 19.55 -5.06 4.03
N PHE A 458 20.15 -6.22 3.78
CA PHE A 458 21.52 -6.50 4.20
C PHE A 458 22.54 -5.59 3.52
N LEU A 459 22.32 -5.24 2.24
CA LEU A 459 23.16 -4.29 1.52
C LEU A 459 23.14 -2.91 2.19
N SER A 460 21.97 -2.40 2.54
CA SER A 460 21.83 -1.10 3.24
C SER A 460 22.51 -1.07 4.62
N ARG A 461 22.62 -2.23 5.29
CA ARG A 461 23.35 -2.40 6.56
C ARG A 461 24.84 -2.72 6.38
N LYS A 462 25.32 -2.78 5.14
CA LYS A 462 26.69 -3.18 4.78
C LYS A 462 27.05 -4.61 5.22
N GLU A 463 26.05 -5.48 5.38
CA GLU A 463 26.23 -6.91 5.61
C GLU A 463 26.44 -7.64 4.28
N ILE A 464 27.54 -7.31 3.60
CA ILE A 464 27.80 -7.66 2.19
C ILE A 464 27.68 -9.17 1.89
N PRO A 465 28.25 -10.09 2.70
CA PRO A 465 28.13 -11.52 2.42
C PRO A 465 26.67 -12.03 2.43
N SER A 466 25.85 -11.53 3.38
CA SER A 466 24.44 -11.87 3.46
C SER A 466 23.66 -11.29 2.27
N ALA A 467 23.98 -10.06 1.87
CA ALA A 467 23.37 -9.42 0.70
C ALA A 467 23.62 -10.24 -0.57
N ILE A 468 24.87 -10.62 -0.84
CA ILE A 468 25.26 -11.44 -2.00
C ILE A 468 24.55 -12.79 -1.98
N ALA A 469 24.49 -13.47 -0.82
CA ALA A 469 23.81 -14.75 -0.71
C ALA A 469 22.32 -14.67 -1.06
N HIS A 470 21.62 -13.65 -0.55
CA HIS A 470 20.18 -13.47 -0.79
C HIS A 470 19.89 -12.93 -2.21
N LEU A 471 20.64 -11.96 -2.71
CA LEU A 471 20.49 -11.44 -4.07
C LEU A 471 20.81 -12.51 -5.13
N GLY A 472 21.86 -13.31 -4.91
CA GLY A 472 22.16 -14.46 -5.75
C GLY A 472 21.10 -15.55 -5.69
N ALA A 473 20.40 -15.70 -4.56
CA ALA A 473 19.23 -16.59 -4.47
C ALA A 473 18.03 -16.05 -5.24
N ALA A 474 17.75 -14.74 -5.16
CA ALA A 474 16.72 -14.09 -5.97
C ALA A 474 16.98 -14.30 -7.47
N LEU A 475 18.22 -14.07 -7.93
CA LEU A 475 18.61 -14.26 -9.34
C LEU A 475 18.61 -15.71 -9.82
N ARG A 476 18.59 -16.70 -8.92
CA ARG A 476 18.34 -18.11 -9.32
C ARG A 476 16.87 -18.36 -9.64
N VAL A 477 15.96 -17.58 -9.05
CA VAL A 477 14.52 -17.66 -9.29
C VAL A 477 14.15 -16.85 -10.52
N GLU A 478 14.62 -15.60 -10.59
CA GLU A 478 14.38 -14.68 -11.72
C GLU A 478 15.72 -14.12 -12.24
N PRO A 479 16.37 -14.80 -13.21
CA PRO A 479 17.72 -14.45 -13.66
C PRO A 479 17.87 -13.12 -14.39
N GLU A 480 16.78 -12.59 -14.95
CA GLU A 480 16.78 -11.39 -15.78
C GLU A 480 16.14 -10.18 -15.08
N GLN A 481 15.87 -10.26 -13.77
CA GLN A 481 15.21 -9.16 -13.06
C GLN A 481 16.18 -7.97 -12.87
N PRO A 482 15.99 -6.82 -13.54
CA PRO A 482 16.99 -5.75 -13.58
C PRO A 482 17.33 -5.15 -12.20
N ALA A 483 16.34 -4.99 -11.32
CA ALA A 483 16.57 -4.44 -9.98
C ALA A 483 17.44 -5.37 -9.12
N ALA A 484 17.25 -6.70 -9.23
CA ALA A 484 18.06 -7.68 -8.52
C ALA A 484 19.48 -7.76 -9.10
N LEU A 485 19.62 -7.73 -10.42
CA LEU A 485 20.92 -7.69 -11.10
C LEU A 485 21.73 -6.45 -10.67
N ASN A 486 21.09 -5.27 -10.67
CA ASN A 486 21.73 -4.03 -10.25
C ASN A 486 22.14 -4.08 -8.77
N ALA A 487 21.24 -4.47 -7.86
CA ALA A 487 21.57 -4.60 -6.44
C ALA A 487 22.68 -5.64 -6.18
N PHE A 488 22.70 -6.74 -6.94
CA PHE A 488 23.74 -7.76 -6.86
C PHE A 488 25.09 -7.22 -7.33
N GLY A 489 25.13 -6.46 -8.42
CA GLY A 489 26.31 -5.74 -8.88
C GLY A 489 26.88 -4.78 -7.82
N VAL A 490 26.02 -3.98 -7.18
CA VAL A 490 26.44 -3.06 -6.09
C VAL A 490 27.00 -3.83 -4.88
N ALA A 491 26.40 -4.97 -4.54
CA ALA A 491 26.90 -5.83 -3.46
C ALA A 491 28.28 -6.42 -3.79
N LEU A 492 28.49 -6.87 -5.04
CA LEU A 492 29.77 -7.39 -5.52
C LEU A 492 30.86 -6.30 -5.57
N GLU A 493 30.52 -5.10 -6.04
CA GLU A 493 31.40 -3.93 -6.02
C GLU A 493 31.85 -3.62 -4.59
N SER A 494 30.91 -3.63 -3.63
CA SER A 494 31.19 -3.41 -2.20
C SER A 494 32.07 -4.51 -1.58
N GLU A 495 32.10 -5.72 -2.15
CA GLU A 495 33.01 -6.81 -1.76
C GLU A 495 34.39 -6.70 -2.45
N GLY A 496 34.54 -5.81 -3.44
CA GLY A 496 35.74 -5.67 -4.27
C GLY A 496 35.80 -6.62 -5.47
N LYS A 497 34.70 -7.29 -5.81
CA LYS A 497 34.59 -8.17 -6.99
C LYS A 497 34.17 -7.38 -8.21
N LEU A 498 35.05 -6.48 -8.65
CA LEU A 498 34.74 -5.49 -9.69
C LEU A 498 34.39 -6.14 -11.03
N ASP A 499 35.15 -7.16 -11.48
CA ASP A 499 34.88 -7.86 -12.73
C ASP A 499 33.46 -8.49 -12.74
N GLU A 500 33.06 -9.11 -11.63
CA GLU A 500 31.73 -9.72 -11.49
C GLU A 500 30.62 -8.66 -11.47
N ALA A 501 30.87 -7.51 -10.83
CA ALA A 501 29.95 -6.38 -10.79
C ALA A 501 29.73 -5.75 -12.17
N VAL A 502 30.81 -5.53 -12.93
CA VAL A 502 30.78 -5.04 -14.32
C VAL A 502 29.89 -5.94 -15.18
N GLU A 503 30.03 -7.27 -15.05
CA GLU A 503 29.19 -8.21 -15.79
C GLU A 503 27.71 -8.12 -15.41
N GLN A 504 27.38 -7.89 -14.13
CA GLN A 504 25.99 -7.68 -13.71
C GLN A 504 25.40 -6.39 -14.29
N PHE A 505 26.13 -5.27 -14.24
CA PHE A 505 25.62 -4.01 -14.78
C PHE A 505 25.49 -4.05 -16.31
N ARG A 506 26.43 -4.69 -17.02
CA ARG A 506 26.27 -4.99 -18.45
C ARG A 506 25.05 -5.87 -18.71
N HIS A 507 24.75 -6.81 -17.82
CA HIS A 507 23.55 -7.63 -17.94
C HIS A 507 22.28 -6.78 -17.82
N VAL A 508 22.21 -5.88 -16.83
CA VAL A 508 21.10 -4.93 -16.72
C VAL A 508 20.92 -4.16 -18.03
N LEU A 509 21.99 -3.62 -18.62
CA LEU A 509 21.92 -2.86 -19.87
C LEU A 509 21.57 -3.71 -21.11
N ARG A 510 21.77 -5.03 -21.08
CA ARG A 510 21.24 -5.93 -22.12
C ARG A 510 19.72 -6.08 -22.02
N VAL A 511 19.18 -6.10 -20.80
CA VAL A 511 17.73 -6.25 -20.54
C VAL A 511 17.01 -4.90 -20.66
N ARG A 512 17.61 -3.83 -20.15
CA ARG A 512 17.10 -2.44 -20.16
C ARG A 512 18.21 -1.48 -20.62
N PRO A 513 18.35 -1.25 -21.94
CA PRO A 513 19.40 -0.38 -22.49
C PRO A 513 19.33 1.08 -22.01
N ASP A 514 18.17 1.55 -21.59
CA ASP A 514 17.90 2.91 -21.10
C ASP A 514 18.06 3.08 -19.58
N ASP A 515 18.51 2.03 -18.86
CA ASP A 515 18.72 2.09 -17.41
C ASP A 515 19.93 2.99 -17.06
N SER A 516 19.62 4.22 -16.64
CA SER A 516 20.63 5.23 -16.33
C SER A 516 21.41 4.89 -15.05
N SER A 517 20.74 4.31 -14.05
CA SER A 517 21.37 3.91 -12.78
C SER A 517 22.38 2.79 -13.00
N ALA A 518 22.03 1.76 -13.78
CA ALA A 518 22.96 0.68 -14.11
C ALA A 518 24.15 1.15 -14.96
N ARG A 519 23.92 2.12 -15.86
CA ARG A 519 24.99 2.73 -16.66
C ARG A 519 25.93 3.57 -15.81
N TYR A 520 25.41 4.35 -14.88
CA TYR A 520 26.19 5.09 -13.90
C TYR A 520 27.04 4.14 -13.05
N ASN A 521 26.42 3.08 -12.50
CA ASN A 521 27.12 2.09 -11.69
C ASN A 521 28.22 1.38 -12.49
N LEU A 522 27.94 0.97 -13.73
CA LEU A 522 28.94 0.39 -14.62
C LEU A 522 30.13 1.34 -14.84
N ALA A 523 29.88 2.61 -15.16
CA ALA A 523 30.92 3.60 -15.38
C ALA A 523 31.78 3.80 -14.13
N ASN A 524 31.15 3.87 -12.95
CA ASN A 524 31.83 3.99 -11.67
C ASN A 524 32.72 2.77 -11.37
N THR A 525 32.20 1.55 -11.54
CA THR A 525 32.97 0.33 -11.32
C THR A 525 34.14 0.20 -12.31
N LEU A 526 33.93 0.57 -13.58
CA LEU A 526 35.00 0.61 -14.58
C LEU A 526 36.11 1.60 -14.21
N ALA A 527 35.75 2.77 -13.64
CA ALA A 527 36.73 3.72 -13.14
C ALA A 527 37.54 3.11 -11.98
N ALA A 528 36.89 2.40 -11.06
CA ALA A 528 37.55 1.71 -9.95
C ALA A 528 38.49 0.57 -10.43
N GLU A 529 38.23 -0.05 -11.58
CA GLU A 529 39.14 -1.00 -12.25
C GLU A 529 40.30 -0.32 -13.00
N GLY A 530 40.31 1.01 -13.10
CA GLY A 530 41.29 1.78 -13.88
C GLY A 530 41.00 1.80 -15.39
N ARG A 531 39.80 1.39 -15.83
CA ARG A 531 39.36 1.39 -17.23
C ARG A 531 38.73 2.74 -17.59
N LEU A 532 39.55 3.78 -17.46
CA LEU A 532 39.12 5.18 -17.47
C LEU A 532 38.45 5.61 -18.79
N GLU A 533 38.92 5.16 -19.94
CA GLU A 533 38.30 5.50 -21.23
C GLU A 533 36.87 4.94 -21.37
N GLU A 534 36.63 3.71 -20.90
CA GLU A 534 35.30 3.11 -20.89
C GLU A 534 34.38 3.79 -19.87
N ALA A 535 34.92 4.13 -18.70
CA ALA A 535 34.18 4.88 -17.69
C ALA A 535 33.74 6.26 -18.20
N ALA A 536 34.64 7.01 -18.85
CA ALA A 536 34.32 8.30 -19.46
C ALA A 536 33.22 8.17 -20.54
N ALA A 537 33.26 7.12 -21.36
CA ALA A 537 32.21 6.85 -22.34
C ALA A 537 30.85 6.60 -21.65
N GLY A 538 30.84 5.81 -20.57
CA GLY A 538 29.64 5.55 -19.77
C GLY A 538 29.04 6.82 -19.15
N PHE A 539 29.85 7.67 -18.51
CA PHE A 539 29.37 8.93 -17.93
C PHE A 539 28.86 9.93 -18.97
N ARG A 540 29.45 9.98 -20.18
CA ARG A 540 28.90 10.77 -21.29
C ARG A 540 27.50 10.31 -21.68
N GLU A 541 27.26 9.00 -21.74
CA GLU A 541 25.93 8.47 -22.03
C GLU A 541 24.93 8.80 -20.92
N VAL A 542 25.35 8.78 -19.64
CA VAL A 542 24.50 9.24 -18.53
C VAL A 542 24.12 10.71 -18.71
N LEU A 543 25.09 11.59 -18.97
CA LEU A 543 24.86 13.03 -19.18
C LEU A 543 24.07 13.34 -20.46
N ALA A 544 24.12 12.48 -21.47
CA ALA A 544 23.27 12.63 -22.66
C ALA A 544 21.78 12.46 -22.33
N GLY A 545 21.44 11.60 -21.37
CA GLY A 545 20.08 11.41 -20.86
C GLY A 545 19.71 12.38 -19.73
N HIS A 546 20.68 12.73 -18.88
CA HIS A 546 20.51 13.58 -17.71
C HIS A 546 21.61 14.66 -17.66
N PRO A 547 21.50 15.74 -18.45
CA PRO A 547 22.56 16.75 -18.57
C PRO A 547 22.90 17.47 -17.27
N GLU A 548 21.96 17.46 -16.31
CA GLU A 548 22.06 18.16 -15.02
C GLU A 548 22.47 17.22 -13.86
N ASP A 549 22.92 15.99 -14.14
CA ASP A 549 23.39 15.06 -13.10
C ASP A 549 24.76 15.53 -12.54
N PRO A 550 24.81 16.06 -11.30
CA PRO A 550 26.04 16.65 -10.76
C PRO A 550 27.11 15.59 -10.48
N ALA A 551 26.71 14.37 -10.10
CA ALA A 551 27.65 13.32 -9.75
C ALA A 551 28.32 12.75 -11.01
N ALA A 552 27.53 12.51 -12.07
CA ALA A 552 28.08 12.08 -13.36
C ALA A 552 29.00 13.15 -13.96
N HIS A 553 28.67 14.43 -13.78
CA HIS A 553 29.51 15.55 -14.21
C HIS A 553 30.85 15.57 -13.47
N GLU A 554 30.83 15.49 -12.14
CA GLU A 554 32.04 15.48 -11.30
C GLU A 554 32.97 14.30 -11.66
N HIS A 555 32.42 13.09 -11.79
CA HIS A 555 33.22 11.92 -12.17
C HIS A 555 33.80 12.00 -13.58
N LEU A 556 33.04 12.52 -14.55
CA LEU A 556 33.54 12.70 -15.92
C LEU A 556 34.70 13.70 -15.95
N VAL A 557 34.58 14.82 -15.23
CA VAL A 557 35.66 15.81 -15.09
C VAL A 557 36.91 15.16 -14.51
N GLN A 558 36.79 14.47 -13.37
CA GLN A 558 37.92 13.81 -12.73
C GLN A 558 38.63 12.82 -13.67
N ILE A 559 37.86 11.98 -14.38
CA ILE A 559 38.41 10.98 -15.30
C ILE A 559 39.08 11.63 -16.50
N LEU A 560 38.51 12.71 -17.05
CA LEU A 560 39.09 13.42 -18.19
C LEU A 560 40.40 14.14 -17.81
N GLU A 561 40.51 14.68 -16.60
CA GLU A 561 41.77 15.24 -16.08
C GLU A 561 42.84 14.14 -16.00
N GLU A 562 42.52 13.00 -15.39
CA GLU A 562 43.46 11.89 -15.25
C GLU A 562 43.92 11.33 -16.61
N LEU A 563 42.98 11.12 -17.54
CA LEU A 563 43.29 10.69 -18.90
C LEU A 563 44.12 11.74 -19.67
N GLY A 564 43.77 13.02 -19.51
CA GLY A 564 44.47 14.14 -20.15
C GLY A 564 45.91 14.26 -19.68
N ASP A 565 46.13 14.18 -18.37
CA ASP A 565 47.45 14.27 -17.74
C ASP A 565 48.31 13.04 -18.05
N ALA A 566 47.72 11.84 -17.98
CA ALA A 566 48.40 10.60 -18.37
C ALA A 566 48.82 10.62 -19.85
N ALA A 567 47.95 11.10 -20.75
CA ALA A 567 48.28 11.27 -22.17
C ALA A 567 49.37 12.33 -22.37
N ALA A 568 49.33 13.45 -21.64
CA ALA A 568 50.32 14.51 -21.74
C ALA A 568 51.71 14.06 -21.27
N SER A 569 51.79 13.30 -20.17
CA SER A 569 53.02 12.69 -19.65
C SER A 569 53.57 11.61 -20.58
N ALA A 570 52.70 10.88 -21.28
CA ALA A 570 53.10 9.93 -22.31
C ALA A 570 53.44 10.57 -23.66
N GLY A 571 53.40 11.90 -23.78
CA GLY A 571 53.68 12.63 -25.02
C GLY A 571 52.59 12.53 -26.10
N ARG A 572 51.42 11.96 -25.78
CA ARG A 572 50.26 11.85 -26.68
C ARG A 572 49.46 13.15 -26.68
N LEU A 573 50.07 14.22 -27.19
CA LEU A 573 49.56 15.59 -27.07
C LEU A 573 48.17 15.80 -27.69
N GLN A 574 47.85 15.12 -28.79
CA GLN A 574 46.52 15.22 -29.41
C GLN A 574 45.42 14.61 -28.53
N GLN A 575 45.70 13.45 -27.91
CA GLN A 575 44.76 12.81 -26.99
C GLN A 575 44.54 13.70 -25.76
N ALA A 576 45.63 14.23 -25.18
CA ALA A 576 45.56 15.16 -24.06
C ALA A 576 44.76 16.42 -24.39
N ALA A 577 45.00 17.02 -25.57
CA ALA A 577 44.24 18.17 -26.05
C ALA A 577 42.74 17.84 -26.23
N GLY A 578 42.40 16.64 -26.68
CA GLY A 578 41.02 16.16 -26.76
C GLY A 578 40.33 16.13 -25.39
N CYS A 579 40.97 15.57 -24.37
CA CYS A 579 40.45 15.56 -22.99
C CYS A 579 40.25 16.99 -22.45
N TYR A 580 41.25 17.86 -22.59
CA TYR A 580 41.18 19.23 -22.11
C TYR A 580 40.20 20.12 -22.89
N HIS A 581 39.93 19.81 -24.16
CA HIS A 581 38.86 20.46 -24.92
C HIS A 581 37.49 20.15 -24.29
N GLU A 582 37.25 18.89 -23.94
CA GLU A 582 36.01 18.47 -23.29
C GLU A 582 35.88 19.02 -21.87
N LEU A 583 36.96 19.01 -21.08
CA LEU A 583 36.99 19.64 -19.75
C LEU A 583 36.60 21.11 -19.78
N VAL A 584 37.12 21.88 -20.75
CA VAL A 584 36.76 23.30 -20.92
C VAL A 584 35.30 23.47 -21.37
N ALA A 585 34.70 22.48 -22.03
CA ALA A 585 33.28 22.50 -22.38
C ALA A 585 32.39 22.22 -21.16
N LEU A 586 32.80 21.30 -20.28
CA LEU A 586 32.12 20.97 -19.03
C LEU A 586 32.25 22.10 -18.00
N GLU A 587 33.44 22.69 -17.88
CA GLU A 587 33.75 23.77 -16.94
C GLU A 587 34.21 25.06 -17.66
N PRO A 588 33.33 25.75 -18.40
CA PRO A 588 33.73 26.89 -19.23
C PRO A 588 34.27 28.09 -18.45
N GLY A 589 33.98 28.16 -17.14
CA GLY A 589 34.41 29.20 -16.22
C GLY A 589 35.74 28.94 -15.51
N ASN A 590 36.43 27.81 -15.77
CA ASN A 590 37.67 27.46 -15.11
C ASN A 590 38.90 28.00 -15.89
N PRO A 591 39.60 29.05 -15.40
CA PRO A 591 40.72 29.64 -16.13
C PRO A 591 41.97 28.75 -16.15
N ASP A 592 42.16 27.89 -15.14
CA ASP A 592 43.29 26.94 -15.05
C ASP A 592 43.18 25.88 -16.16
N LEU A 593 41.98 25.29 -16.36
CA LEU A 593 41.73 24.34 -17.44
C LEU A 593 42.00 24.96 -18.82
N ARG A 594 41.58 26.21 -19.04
CA ARG A 594 41.86 26.93 -20.29
C ARG A 594 43.35 27.18 -20.49
N ASN A 595 44.07 27.54 -19.44
CA ASN A 595 45.54 27.70 -19.50
C ASN A 595 46.23 26.36 -19.81
N ASN A 596 45.81 25.27 -19.17
CA ASN A 596 46.39 23.95 -19.38
C ASN A 596 46.10 23.44 -20.80
N PHE A 597 44.88 23.64 -21.30
CA PHE A 597 44.52 23.32 -22.67
C PHE A 597 45.36 24.11 -23.69
N GLY A 598 45.51 25.42 -23.48
CA GLY A 598 46.37 26.27 -24.33
C GLY A 598 47.83 25.80 -24.33
N THR A 599 48.34 25.34 -23.18
CA THR A 599 49.70 24.81 -23.05
C THR A 599 49.89 23.53 -23.88
N LEU A 600 48.91 22.61 -23.86
CA LEU A 600 48.93 21.40 -24.67
C LEU A 600 48.87 21.71 -26.17
N LEU A 601 48.01 22.63 -26.59
CA LEU A 601 47.91 23.09 -27.98
C LEU A 601 49.23 23.70 -28.46
N ALA A 602 49.85 24.58 -27.66
CA ALA A 602 51.13 25.18 -28.00
C ALA A 602 52.25 24.14 -28.12
N ARG A 603 52.26 23.11 -27.26
CA ARG A 603 53.21 21.98 -27.34
C ARG A 603 52.97 21.13 -28.60
N SER A 604 51.72 21.02 -29.06
CA SER A 604 51.35 20.29 -30.28
C SER A 604 51.62 21.06 -31.58
N GLY A 605 51.99 22.34 -31.48
CA GLY A 605 52.27 23.21 -32.62
C GLY A 605 51.08 24.08 -33.07
N ASP A 606 49.89 23.88 -32.51
CA ASP A 606 48.70 24.70 -32.79
C ASP A 606 48.73 25.99 -31.95
N LEU A 607 49.60 26.92 -32.34
CA LEU A 607 49.76 28.21 -31.66
C LEU A 607 48.52 29.11 -31.77
N VAL A 608 47.72 28.96 -32.83
CA VAL A 608 46.51 29.77 -33.03
C VAL A 608 45.45 29.41 -32.00
N SER A 609 45.12 28.12 -31.86
CA SER A 609 44.15 27.68 -30.87
C SER A 609 44.68 27.89 -29.45
N ALA A 610 45.98 27.70 -29.22
CA ALA A 610 46.61 27.98 -27.93
C ALA A 610 46.42 29.45 -27.50
N LEU A 611 46.65 30.39 -28.43
CA LEU A 611 46.46 31.82 -28.19
C LEU A 611 45.03 32.12 -27.73
N ALA A 612 44.03 31.57 -28.41
CA ALA A 612 42.63 31.75 -28.07
C ALA A 612 42.30 31.26 -26.66
N GLN A 613 42.85 30.11 -26.25
CA GLN A 613 42.63 29.58 -24.90
C GLN A 613 43.30 30.43 -23.81
N PHE A 614 44.53 30.90 -24.03
CA PHE A 614 45.18 31.81 -23.07
C PHE A 614 44.46 33.16 -22.95
N GLU A 615 43.96 33.71 -24.05
CA GLU A 615 43.15 34.94 -24.01
C GLU A 615 41.83 34.73 -23.27
N ALA A 616 41.19 33.58 -23.44
CA ALA A 616 39.99 33.21 -22.68
C ALA A 616 40.30 33.03 -21.18
N ALA A 617 41.40 32.36 -20.83
CA ALA A 617 41.85 32.22 -19.44
C ALA A 617 42.10 33.57 -18.77
N VAL A 618 42.82 34.48 -19.43
CA VAL A 618 43.10 35.85 -18.92
C VAL A 618 41.82 36.70 -18.85
N ARG A 619 40.83 36.43 -19.69
CA ARG A 619 39.54 37.12 -19.63
C ARG A 619 38.71 36.70 -18.42
N LEU A 620 38.74 35.40 -18.08
CA LEU A 620 38.09 34.85 -16.89
C LEU A 620 38.80 35.31 -15.61
N ASP A 621 40.13 35.27 -15.59
CA ASP A 621 40.95 35.80 -14.50
C ASP A 621 42.10 36.66 -15.04
N PRO A 622 41.94 37.99 -15.06
CA PRO A 622 43.00 38.92 -15.47
C PRO A 622 44.27 38.83 -14.62
N SER A 623 44.21 38.26 -13.41
CA SER A 623 45.34 38.10 -12.49
C SER A 623 46.15 36.82 -12.73
N HIS A 624 45.63 35.87 -13.51
CA HIS A 624 46.21 34.56 -13.75
C HIS A 624 47.61 34.64 -14.39
N ALA A 625 48.64 34.51 -13.56
CA ALA A 625 50.02 34.80 -13.97
C ALA A 625 50.55 33.85 -15.05
N ALA A 626 50.27 32.55 -14.94
CA ALA A 626 50.69 31.55 -15.92
C ALA A 626 50.07 31.79 -17.31
N ALA A 627 48.75 32.00 -17.38
CA ALA A 627 48.04 32.29 -18.63
C ALA A 627 48.58 33.53 -19.34
N ARG A 628 48.83 34.64 -18.62
CA ARG A 628 49.43 35.85 -19.21
C ARG A 628 50.83 35.61 -19.78
N ARG A 629 51.67 34.88 -19.04
CA ARG A 629 53.02 34.53 -19.51
C ARG A 629 52.95 33.66 -20.77
N ASN A 630 52.11 32.64 -20.76
CA ASN A 630 51.92 31.74 -21.88
C ASN A 630 51.35 32.45 -23.11
N LEU A 631 50.41 33.40 -22.91
CA LEU A 631 49.88 34.27 -23.96
C LEU A 631 50.98 35.08 -24.65
N GLU A 632 51.84 35.74 -23.86
CA GLU A 632 52.93 36.55 -24.37
C GLU A 632 53.97 35.72 -25.15
N LEU A 633 54.38 34.58 -24.59
CA LEU A 633 55.31 33.65 -25.23
C LEU A 633 54.77 33.12 -26.56
N THR A 634 53.48 32.80 -26.61
CA THR A 634 52.82 32.32 -27.84
C THR A 634 52.78 33.42 -28.90
N ARG A 635 52.43 34.66 -28.53
CA ARG A 635 52.49 35.82 -29.46
C ARG A 635 53.89 36.09 -29.99
N GLN A 636 54.93 35.92 -29.18
CA GLN A 636 56.32 36.05 -29.62
C GLN A 636 56.68 34.93 -30.62
N LYS A 637 56.33 33.68 -30.33
CA LYS A 637 56.57 32.53 -31.22
C LYS A 637 55.85 32.64 -32.57
N MET A 638 54.71 33.31 -32.65
CA MET A 638 53.98 33.50 -33.92
C MET A 638 54.52 34.67 -34.78
N ARG A 639 55.38 35.52 -34.22
CA ARG A 639 55.99 36.67 -34.93
C ARG A 639 57.32 36.32 -35.61
N HIS A 640 57.86 35.14 -35.32
CA HIS A 640 59.06 34.56 -35.90
C HIS A 640 58.68 33.27 -36.63
#